data_AF-L2GV84-F1
#
_entry.id   AF-L2GV84-F1
#
_cell.length_a   1.000
_cell.length_b   1.000
_cell.length_c   1.000
_cell.angle_alpha   90.00
_cell.angle_beta   90.00
_cell.angle_gamma   90.00
#
_symmetry.space_group_name_H-M   'P 1'
#
loop_
_entity.id
_entity.type
_entity.pdbx_description
1 polymer ?
#
loop_
_entity_poly.entity_id
_entity_poly.type
_entity_poly.pdbx_seq_one_letter_code
_entity_poly.pdbx_strand_id
1 'polypeptide(L)'
;MSFDLYEYAGMSVICVLAFRSVLNVENYDYTICYSLKDTNMMRFLNAMMEGKIRCSYYRTCNHVGGAPEHDEDASGPFLHKRRKTEERFSDHSKARTNLGRNKTCTVIEMPFTRLLYEKAVITKESDDVCILSQEEIHHIFKYIYTNLDSNTWITRCICMSLQKNPNIFFSLSEYHKNCSILRKCHGSYPFHGVHDFSDALKQFRDTVNSSMQLSLTDGGKPVAYLYGNRKIGTNNTADETPLDELKVAFLFKYLDVEFEYLRQNVDRFYDKFKFNNHSSKLTIFVDGSLQLDSAIDLLIRNSGVEAKLSCICTHELSAQHHVERITCKFSGYFSREEMEAFRNFDLLKKLRSVYYVVDVVGSTLSPIKTIGMCLWSPSSRNIRAIPGDVTDLKCDGLVVCGNLLFKKQFESITWRKLIIRPKWTVTFVYGCRVLKLFDVTGRINLSGIAGLRKVLLYKRRSQLCFHESRADLSISLRIRYAKINNEVAIDHNVDEICFQGVASHKQLTIAINNATNVDISKSSGRYHFQGNVSGTLRFTLSTVFQVKTNQNFTRHFELAVCCISTSIVIIGEYDTVTLHNVDVKSYAIFTVNSSCRNLVIRKCRGTFALSISGPIDNISIEFPVESSLNFMIGGSISTNSLTLFNISERTALLSSLLDKFSFIKHLRIGRLSKEMSRPNLEEYLMLYSQTPPHDANLRHNHGNDLLAWQAGPGTPTENELATTHNEILSAVFHKLAVTKIESLEYHRLWISTRNCHFLRELPGLKNLTACVEDLTNETFACLPKSIRLLNISGSYINNGDWEIEPLSLNALKTLPNLEVFIIDDDFLKKPARLSFLPPCVEILVVMNCKLNVIDGKIGANKIRLCKLYISASFVINDDEIIEPHTIKFDSYFMSIFNYVDREYLEELFYITSKKSYQMEPSTLRIVNEWNVEYDLGIANN
;
A
#
# COMPACT_ATOMS: atom_id res chain seq x y z
N MET A 1 -12.29 5.46 -11.11
CA MET A 1 -12.94 6.37 -10.15
C MET A 1 -13.67 5.48 -9.15
N SER A 2 -13.76 5.85 -7.88
CA SER A 2 -14.38 5.00 -6.84
C SER A 2 -15.48 5.80 -6.14
N PHE A 3 -16.65 5.19 -5.94
CA PHE A 3 -17.70 5.72 -5.06
C PHE A 3 -18.10 4.60 -4.11
N ASP A 4 -17.70 4.71 -2.85
CA ASP A 4 -17.98 3.67 -1.86
C ASP A 4 -19.40 3.82 -1.30
N LEU A 5 -20.31 2.95 -1.78
CA LEU A 5 -21.71 2.94 -1.33
C LEU A 5 -21.87 2.61 0.16
N TYR A 6 -20.95 1.84 0.74
CA TYR A 6 -20.98 1.50 2.17
C TYR A 6 -20.60 2.70 3.02
N GLU A 7 -19.61 3.49 2.59
CA GLU A 7 -19.32 4.78 3.23
C GLU A 7 -20.53 5.71 3.11
N TYR A 8 -21.14 5.85 1.92
CA TYR A 8 -22.34 6.70 1.73
C TYR A 8 -23.50 6.37 2.68
N ALA A 9 -23.80 5.08 2.86
CA ALA A 9 -24.85 4.62 3.75
C ALA A 9 -24.46 4.70 5.24
N GLY A 10 -23.16 4.61 5.55
CA GLY A 10 -22.63 4.76 6.90
C GLY A 10 -22.52 6.22 7.36
N MET A 11 -22.50 7.17 6.44
CA MET A 11 -22.29 8.58 6.75
C MET A 11 -23.49 9.23 7.45
N SER A 12 -23.15 10.05 8.43
CA SER A 12 -24.05 11.01 9.08
C SER A 12 -23.77 12.45 8.65
N VAL A 13 -22.64 12.71 7.97
CA VAL A 13 -22.20 14.05 7.57
C VAL A 13 -21.78 14.05 6.09
N ILE A 14 -22.46 14.84 5.25
CA ILE A 14 -22.02 15.12 3.87
C ILE A 14 -21.20 16.41 3.87
N CYS A 15 -20.05 16.41 3.19
CA CYS A 15 -19.19 17.57 3.09
C CYS A 15 -19.42 18.31 1.77
N VAL A 16 -19.73 19.60 1.82
CA VAL A 16 -19.83 20.46 0.65
C VAL A 16 -18.62 21.36 0.62
N LEU A 17 -17.73 21.16 -0.36
CA LEU A 17 -16.59 22.04 -0.59
C LEU A 17 -17.07 23.24 -1.40
N ALA A 18 -17.15 24.41 -0.77
CA ALA A 18 -17.59 25.65 -1.40
C ALA A 18 -16.38 26.48 -1.82
N PHE A 19 -16.20 26.70 -3.11
CA PHE A 19 -15.08 27.44 -3.70
C PHE A 19 -15.50 28.89 -3.98
N ARG A 20 -14.67 29.84 -3.58
CA ARG A 20 -14.92 31.27 -3.89
C ARG A 20 -14.65 31.54 -5.37
N SER A 21 -15.64 32.15 -6.05
CA SER A 21 -15.42 32.68 -7.40
C SER A 21 -14.55 33.93 -7.35
N VAL A 22 -13.60 34.04 -8.28
CA VAL A 22 -12.71 35.19 -8.44
C VAL A 22 -13.47 36.44 -8.94
N LEU A 23 -14.62 36.23 -9.59
CA LEU A 23 -15.31 37.28 -10.35
C LEU A 23 -16.61 37.79 -9.70
N ASN A 24 -17.14 37.11 -8.69
CA ASN A 24 -18.36 37.55 -8.00
C ASN A 24 -18.41 37.06 -6.56
N VAL A 25 -18.55 37.99 -5.61
CA VAL A 25 -18.63 37.71 -4.16
C VAL A 25 -19.94 36.96 -3.79
N GLU A 26 -20.87 36.86 -4.74
CA GLU A 26 -22.22 36.29 -4.54
C GLU A 26 -22.42 34.90 -5.16
N ASN A 27 -21.51 34.39 -6.02
CA ASN A 27 -21.61 33.05 -6.61
C ASN A 27 -20.47 32.14 -6.12
N TYR A 28 -20.83 31.06 -5.43
CA TYR A 28 -19.90 29.99 -5.03
C TYR A 28 -20.07 28.80 -5.97
N ASP A 29 -18.96 28.31 -6.51
CA ASP A 29 -18.94 26.96 -7.07
C ASP A 29 -18.86 25.97 -5.91
N TYR A 30 -19.45 24.79 -6.03
CA TYR A 30 -19.30 23.76 -5.01
C TYR A 30 -19.09 22.38 -5.61
N THR A 31 -18.47 21.52 -4.81
CA THR A 31 -18.35 20.08 -5.06
C THR A 31 -18.83 19.34 -3.82
N ILE A 32 -19.70 18.36 -4.00
CA ILE A 32 -20.18 17.51 -2.90
C ILE A 32 -19.22 16.34 -2.76
N CYS A 33 -18.67 16.17 -1.56
CA CYS A 33 -17.79 15.07 -1.22
C CYS A 33 -18.52 14.11 -0.27
N TYR A 34 -18.75 12.90 -0.79
CA TYR A 34 -19.27 11.78 -0.02
C TYR A 34 -18.15 10.93 0.60
N SER A 35 -16.89 11.18 0.31
CA SER A 35 -15.80 10.65 1.11
C SER A 35 -14.66 11.65 1.13
N LEU A 36 -14.11 11.90 2.32
CA LEU A 36 -12.92 12.75 2.44
C LEU A 36 -11.68 12.07 1.87
N LYS A 37 -11.67 10.72 1.78
CA LYS A 37 -10.56 9.96 1.20
C LYS A 37 -10.37 10.26 -0.28
N ASP A 38 -11.46 10.48 -1.00
CA ASP A 38 -11.44 10.77 -2.45
C ASP A 38 -10.87 12.15 -2.79
N THR A 39 -10.64 12.99 -1.78
CA THR A 39 -10.17 14.36 -1.97
C THR A 39 -8.64 14.51 -1.99
N ASN A 40 -7.86 13.45 -1.73
CA ASN A 40 -6.39 13.53 -1.50
C ASN A 40 -5.98 14.62 -0.49
N MET A 41 -6.93 15.11 0.33
CA MET A 41 -6.78 16.17 1.34
C MET A 41 -7.47 15.74 2.65
N MET A 42 -7.64 14.44 2.89
CA MET A 42 -8.45 13.90 3.97
C MET A 42 -7.96 14.42 5.33
N ARG A 43 -6.64 14.42 5.56
CA ARG A 43 -6.04 14.90 6.81
C ARG A 43 -6.35 16.37 7.07
N PHE A 44 -6.26 17.19 6.02
CA PHE A 44 -6.54 18.61 6.10
C PHE A 44 -8.03 18.88 6.38
N LEU A 45 -8.92 18.24 5.62
CA LEU A 45 -10.37 18.43 5.77
C LEU A 45 -10.87 17.95 7.13
N ASN A 46 -10.38 16.80 7.62
CA ASN A 46 -10.69 16.31 8.97
C ASN A 46 -10.28 17.33 10.04
N ALA A 47 -9.06 17.85 9.97
CA ALA A 47 -8.57 18.77 10.98
C ALA A 47 -9.22 20.18 10.89
N MET A 48 -9.74 20.58 9.71
CA MET A 48 -10.63 21.74 9.57
C MET A 48 -11.99 21.50 10.23
N MET A 49 -12.60 20.33 10.01
CA MET A 49 -13.88 19.95 10.63
C MET A 49 -13.78 19.87 12.16
N GLU A 50 -12.67 19.35 12.69
CA GLU A 50 -12.42 19.25 14.13
C GLU A 50 -12.00 20.57 14.78
N GLY A 51 -11.84 21.66 14.01
CA GLY A 51 -11.35 22.95 14.51
C GLY A 51 -9.91 22.90 15.05
N LYS A 52 -9.15 21.83 14.78
CA LYS A 52 -7.79 21.62 15.28
C LYS A 52 -6.75 22.43 14.49
N ILE A 53 -7.04 22.76 13.22
CA ILE A 53 -6.17 23.64 12.44
C ILE A 53 -6.45 25.10 12.79
N ARG A 54 -5.57 25.70 13.60
CA ARG A 54 -5.41 27.17 13.67
C ARG A 54 -4.67 27.65 12.42
N CYS A 55 -5.28 27.53 11.25
CA CYS A 55 -4.63 27.95 10.01
C CYS A 55 -4.47 29.47 10.06
N SER A 56 -3.24 29.97 9.89
CA SER A 56 -2.95 31.41 9.81
C SER A 56 -3.83 32.11 8.76
N TYR A 57 -4.25 31.37 7.73
CA TYR A 57 -5.23 31.77 6.72
C TYR A 57 -6.49 32.45 7.31
N TYR A 58 -7.12 31.83 8.32
CA TYR A 58 -8.37 32.35 8.89
C TYR A 58 -8.17 33.49 9.90
N ARG A 59 -6.94 33.75 10.35
CA ARG A 59 -6.65 34.96 11.14
C ARG A 59 -6.66 36.22 10.27
N THR A 60 -6.18 36.14 9.03
CA THR A 60 -6.06 37.29 8.12
C THR A 60 -7.38 37.82 7.58
N CYS A 61 -8.41 36.98 7.45
CA CYS A 61 -9.72 37.37 6.89
C CYS A 61 -10.67 38.05 7.88
N ASN A 62 -10.29 38.20 9.16
CA ASN A 62 -11.13 38.85 10.18
C ASN A 62 -10.86 40.35 10.35
N HIS A 63 -9.90 40.94 9.63
CA HIS A 63 -9.56 42.36 9.74
C HIS A 63 -9.98 43.24 8.56
N VAL A 64 -10.70 42.71 7.55
CA VAL A 64 -11.07 43.47 6.34
C VAL A 64 -12.49 44.08 6.43
N GLY A 65 -13.03 44.32 7.62
CA GLY A 65 -14.31 45.01 7.71
C GLY A 65 -14.74 45.31 9.14
N GLY A 66 -14.49 46.54 9.59
CA GLY A 66 -15.00 47.08 10.85
C GLY A 66 -14.03 48.10 11.42
N ALA A 67 -14.50 49.34 11.57
CA ALA A 67 -13.85 50.37 12.37
C ALA A 67 -13.60 49.87 13.81
N PRO A 68 -12.62 50.42 14.54
CA PRO A 68 -12.30 49.95 15.89
C PRO A 68 -13.40 50.43 16.85
N GLU A 69 -14.39 49.57 17.12
CA GLU A 69 -15.21 49.71 18.31
C GLU A 69 -14.56 48.97 19.48
N HIS A 70 -14.62 49.63 20.62
CA HIS A 70 -13.95 49.32 21.87
C HIS A 70 -14.20 47.90 22.39
N ASP A 71 -13.19 47.41 23.11
CA ASP A 71 -13.15 46.21 23.93
C ASP A 71 -14.48 45.86 24.63
N GLU A 72 -15.15 44.79 24.17
CA GLU A 72 -15.88 43.85 25.03
C GLU A 72 -15.79 42.42 24.46
N ASP A 73 -15.36 41.48 25.31
CA ASP A 73 -15.34 40.01 25.21
C ASP A 73 -15.66 39.33 23.85
N ALA A 74 -14.61 38.99 23.10
CA ALA A 74 -14.73 38.23 21.83
C ALA A 74 -14.32 36.74 21.97
N SER A 75 -15.25 35.92 22.49
CA SER A 75 -15.33 34.49 22.16
C SER A 75 -16.19 34.23 20.90
N GLY A 76 -16.63 35.27 20.19
CA GLY A 76 -17.46 35.15 18.98
C GLY A 76 -17.03 36.05 17.82
N PRO A 77 -16.19 35.54 16.90
CA PRO A 77 -16.29 35.98 15.49
C PRO A 77 -16.41 34.83 14.48
N PHE A 78 -16.11 33.58 14.85
CA PHE A 78 -16.17 32.42 13.93
C PHE A 78 -17.61 31.91 13.70
N LEU A 79 -18.48 31.97 14.71
CA LEU A 79 -19.85 31.50 14.62
C LEU A 79 -20.72 32.35 13.69
N HIS A 80 -20.51 33.67 13.61
CA HIS A 80 -21.37 34.57 12.85
C HIS A 80 -21.14 34.51 11.32
N LYS A 81 -19.89 34.33 10.85
CA LYS A 81 -19.60 34.11 9.43
C LYS A 81 -20.10 32.74 8.94
N ARG A 82 -19.91 31.70 9.75
CA ARG A 82 -20.41 30.35 9.47
C ARG A 82 -21.93 30.34 9.33
N ARG A 83 -22.66 31.09 10.17
CA ARG A 83 -24.12 31.25 10.09
C ARG A 83 -24.59 31.93 8.80
N LYS A 84 -23.91 33.00 8.34
CA LYS A 84 -24.22 33.68 7.07
C LYS A 84 -23.97 32.81 5.84
N THR A 85 -22.91 32.00 5.84
CA THR A 85 -22.65 31.05 4.75
C THR A 85 -23.66 29.90 4.77
N GLU A 86 -23.97 29.33 5.94
CA GLU A 86 -24.99 28.28 6.11
C GLU A 86 -26.42 28.78 5.78
N GLU A 87 -26.73 30.05 6.02
CA GLU A 87 -27.98 30.72 5.59
C GLU A 87 -28.00 30.96 4.07
N ARG A 88 -26.88 31.32 3.42
CA ARG A 88 -26.82 31.49 1.96
C ARG A 88 -26.93 30.16 1.19
N PHE A 89 -26.37 29.08 1.74
CA PHE A 89 -26.58 27.73 1.19
C PHE A 89 -27.96 27.13 1.57
N SER A 90 -28.76 27.82 2.38
CA SER A 90 -30.15 27.42 2.64
C SER A 90 -31.09 27.72 1.47
N ASP A 91 -30.77 28.73 0.64
CA ASP A 91 -31.50 29.05 -0.61
C ASP A 91 -31.20 28.06 -1.75
N HIS A 92 -30.09 27.31 -1.68
CA HIS A 92 -29.88 26.08 -2.44
C HIS A 92 -30.70 24.92 -1.86
N SER A 93 -31.99 25.20 -1.64
CA SER A 93 -33.01 24.31 -1.12
C SER A 93 -33.04 22.96 -1.84
N LYS A 94 -32.74 22.91 -3.15
CA LYS A 94 -32.63 21.65 -3.91
C LYS A 94 -31.60 20.66 -3.35
N ALA A 95 -30.44 21.13 -2.90
CA ALA A 95 -29.44 20.27 -2.27
C ALA A 95 -29.93 19.78 -0.90
N ARG A 96 -30.52 20.65 -0.09
CA ARG A 96 -31.07 20.28 1.23
C ARG A 96 -32.34 19.42 1.17
N THR A 97 -33.17 19.53 0.13
CA THR A 97 -34.39 18.73 -0.04
C THR A 97 -34.09 17.32 -0.55
N ASN A 98 -32.96 17.12 -1.23
CA ASN A 98 -32.54 15.82 -1.77
C ASN A 98 -31.61 15.05 -0.81
N LEU A 99 -31.01 15.72 0.18
CA LEU A 99 -30.29 15.02 1.26
C LEU A 99 -31.32 14.38 2.20
N GLY A 100 -31.35 13.04 2.25
CA GLY A 100 -32.21 12.26 3.13
C GLY A 100 -32.26 12.77 4.57
N ARG A 101 -33.43 12.60 5.21
CA ARG A 101 -33.86 13.19 6.50
C ARG A 101 -32.90 13.01 7.70
N ASN A 102 -31.82 12.24 7.54
CA ASN A 102 -30.90 11.83 8.61
C ASN A 102 -29.43 12.28 8.41
N LYS A 103 -29.07 12.97 7.32
CA LYS A 103 -27.68 13.43 7.08
C LYS A 103 -27.52 14.90 7.41
N THR A 104 -26.52 15.22 8.22
CA THR A 104 -26.08 16.60 8.45
C THR A 104 -25.17 17.05 7.31
N CYS A 105 -25.24 18.32 6.93
CA CYS A 105 -24.37 18.88 5.89
C CYS A 105 -23.33 19.79 6.55
N THR A 106 -22.06 19.55 6.29
CA THR A 106 -20.97 20.45 6.70
C THR A 106 -20.43 21.15 5.46
N VAL A 107 -20.59 22.47 5.40
CA VAL A 107 -20.01 23.28 4.33
C VAL A 107 -18.60 23.69 4.74
N ILE A 108 -17.63 23.41 3.87
CA ILE A 108 -16.23 23.78 4.05
C ILE A 108 -15.88 24.81 2.97
N GLU A 109 -15.62 26.05 3.38
CA GLU A 109 -15.16 27.10 2.47
C GLU A 109 -13.70 26.86 2.05
N MET A 110 -13.50 26.60 0.77
CA MET A 110 -12.19 26.40 0.15
C MET A 110 -11.59 27.75 -0.28
N PRO A 111 -10.29 27.97 -0.05
CA PRO A 111 -9.64 29.27 -0.27
C PRO A 111 -9.17 29.50 -1.72
N PHE A 112 -9.53 28.60 -2.63
CA PHE A 112 -9.14 28.60 -4.05
C PHE A 112 -10.33 28.22 -4.94
N THR A 113 -10.15 28.34 -6.25
CA THR A 113 -11.20 28.03 -7.24
C THR A 113 -11.41 26.54 -7.41
N ARG A 114 -12.62 26.15 -7.84
CA ARG A 114 -12.95 24.77 -8.18
C ARG A 114 -12.04 24.23 -9.30
N LEU A 115 -11.72 25.06 -10.29
CA LEU A 115 -10.82 24.67 -11.38
C LEU A 115 -9.41 24.30 -10.87
N LEU A 116 -8.87 25.05 -9.90
CA LEU A 116 -7.57 24.72 -9.31
C LEU A 116 -7.63 23.42 -8.51
N TYR A 117 -8.73 23.18 -7.79
CA TYR A 117 -8.97 21.91 -7.10
C TYR A 117 -9.00 20.73 -8.09
N GLU A 118 -9.74 20.87 -9.19
CA GLU A 118 -9.83 19.85 -10.22
C GLU A 118 -8.45 19.54 -10.84
N LYS A 119 -7.67 20.57 -11.18
CA LYS A 119 -6.31 20.40 -11.74
C LYS A 119 -5.30 19.83 -10.74
N ALA A 120 -5.26 20.34 -9.52
CA ALA A 120 -4.21 20.01 -8.55
C ALA A 120 -4.49 18.76 -7.72
N VAL A 121 -5.77 18.39 -7.58
CA VAL A 121 -6.22 17.39 -6.61
C VAL A 121 -6.99 16.24 -7.27
N ILE A 122 -7.91 16.54 -8.19
CA ILE A 122 -8.75 15.50 -8.83
C ILE A 122 -8.05 14.84 -10.02
N THR A 123 -7.28 15.61 -10.80
CA THR A 123 -6.59 15.09 -11.99
C THR A 123 -5.56 14.05 -11.55
N LYS A 124 -5.85 12.77 -11.83
CA LYS A 124 -4.93 11.65 -11.59
C LYS A 124 -3.84 11.63 -12.64
N GLU A 125 -2.82 10.78 -12.44
CA GLU A 125 -1.74 10.50 -13.39
C GLU A 125 -2.31 10.11 -14.77
N SER A 126 -2.62 11.11 -15.61
CA SER A 126 -2.75 10.97 -17.04
C SER A 126 -1.36 11.13 -17.66
N ASP A 127 -1.13 10.56 -18.83
CA ASP A 127 0.16 10.68 -19.52
C ASP A 127 0.51 12.14 -19.86
N ASP A 128 -0.49 13.03 -20.00
CA ASP A 128 -0.27 14.44 -20.26
C ASP A 128 0.00 15.25 -18.98
N VAL A 129 1.20 15.84 -18.89
CA VAL A 129 1.59 16.75 -17.81
C VAL A 129 0.80 18.05 -17.89
N CYS A 130 0.06 18.37 -16.83
CA CYS A 130 -0.68 19.63 -16.73
C CYS A 130 0.29 20.81 -16.60
N ILE A 131 0.16 21.81 -17.49
CA ILE A 131 0.91 23.07 -17.41
C ILE A 131 0.17 24.02 -16.46
N LEU A 132 0.85 24.45 -15.40
CA LEU A 132 0.33 25.37 -14.40
C LEU A 132 0.84 26.79 -14.67
N SER A 133 -0.07 27.76 -14.57
CA SER A 133 0.28 29.18 -14.58
C SER A 133 0.99 29.59 -13.28
N GLN A 134 1.68 30.74 -13.30
CA GLN A 134 2.35 31.28 -12.12
C GLN A 134 1.39 31.52 -10.95
N GLU A 135 0.18 32.01 -11.25
CA GLU A 135 -0.85 32.26 -10.23
C GLU A 135 -1.37 30.95 -9.62
N GLU A 136 -1.57 29.91 -10.42
CA GLU A 136 -1.97 28.59 -9.94
C GLU A 136 -0.87 27.97 -9.05
N ILE A 137 0.40 28.04 -9.45
CA ILE A 137 1.53 27.57 -8.63
C ILE A 137 1.55 28.32 -7.30
N HIS A 138 1.42 29.64 -7.31
CA HIS A 138 1.36 30.44 -6.09
C HIS A 138 0.22 29.99 -5.16
N HIS A 139 -0.99 29.79 -5.69
CA HIS A 139 -2.12 29.29 -4.92
C HIS A 139 -1.92 27.85 -4.41
N ILE A 140 -1.26 26.98 -5.18
CA ILE A 140 -0.93 25.62 -4.75
C ILE A 140 0.02 25.67 -3.55
N PHE A 141 1.13 26.39 -3.63
CA PHE A 141 2.07 26.53 -2.50
C PHE A 141 1.42 27.20 -1.28
N LYS A 142 0.47 28.11 -1.52
CA LYS A 142 -0.24 28.83 -0.47
C LYS A 142 -1.27 27.98 0.27
N TYR A 143 -2.01 27.13 -0.44
CA TYR A 143 -3.23 26.51 0.09
C TYR A 143 -3.29 24.98 0.00
N ILE A 144 -2.63 24.38 -0.98
CA ILE A 144 -2.86 22.97 -1.36
C ILE A 144 -1.67 22.10 -0.98
N TYR A 145 -0.44 22.51 -1.32
CA TYR A 145 0.73 21.63 -1.35
C TYR A 145 1.06 20.95 -0.01
N THR A 146 0.94 21.68 1.11
CA THR A 146 1.21 21.14 2.45
C THR A 146 0.06 20.30 3.01
N ASN A 147 -1.10 20.35 2.35
CA ASN A 147 -2.36 19.78 2.81
C ASN A 147 -2.78 18.54 2.01
N LEU A 148 -1.99 18.14 1.01
CA LEU A 148 -2.20 16.92 0.24
C LEU A 148 -1.64 15.71 0.98
N ASP A 149 -2.35 14.58 0.87
CA ASP A 149 -1.91 13.29 1.40
C ASP A 149 -0.76 12.70 0.54
N SER A 150 -0.75 12.96 -0.77
CA SER A 150 0.34 12.64 -1.71
C SER A 150 0.65 13.80 -2.67
N ASN A 151 1.94 14.13 -2.79
CA ASN A 151 2.44 15.28 -3.56
C ASN A 151 3.15 14.94 -4.88
N THR A 152 3.33 13.67 -5.24
CA THR A 152 4.23 13.28 -6.35
C THR A 152 3.81 13.84 -7.71
N TRP A 153 2.54 13.70 -8.09
CA TRP A 153 2.02 14.19 -9.37
C TRP A 153 2.09 15.71 -9.49
N ILE A 154 1.61 16.43 -8.46
CA ILE A 154 1.62 17.89 -8.47
C ILE A 154 3.06 18.44 -8.45
N THR A 155 3.99 17.74 -7.81
CA THR A 155 5.43 18.04 -7.86
C THR A 155 5.95 18.01 -9.29
N ARG A 156 5.60 16.97 -10.06
CA ARG A 156 5.99 16.83 -11.47
C ARG A 156 5.43 17.98 -12.31
N CYS A 157 4.14 18.29 -12.17
CA CYS A 157 3.49 19.40 -12.89
C CYS A 157 4.13 20.76 -12.58
N ILE A 158 4.41 21.03 -11.30
CA ILE A 158 5.12 22.25 -10.88
C ILE A 158 6.53 22.27 -11.48
N CYS A 159 7.29 21.18 -11.38
CA CYS A 159 8.66 21.09 -11.90
C CYS A 159 8.73 21.37 -13.41
N MET A 160 7.84 20.76 -14.20
CA MET A 160 7.76 20.99 -15.65
C MET A 160 7.30 22.41 -15.99
N SER A 161 6.45 23.01 -15.17
CA SER A 161 6.07 24.43 -15.32
C SER A 161 7.24 25.37 -14.99
N LEU A 162 8.03 25.06 -13.95
CA LEU A 162 9.26 25.79 -13.60
C LEU A 162 10.34 25.63 -14.67
N GLN A 163 10.42 24.49 -15.35
CA GLN A 163 11.33 24.27 -16.48
C GLN A 163 11.03 25.22 -17.65
N LYS A 164 9.79 25.70 -17.80
CA LYS A 164 9.45 26.77 -18.75
C LYS A 164 9.82 28.16 -18.22
N ASN A 165 9.51 28.43 -16.95
CA ASN A 165 9.75 29.73 -16.30
C ASN A 165 10.30 29.58 -14.85
N PRO A 166 11.62 29.54 -14.65
CA PRO A 166 12.23 29.33 -13.34
C PRO A 166 12.05 30.52 -12.37
N ASN A 167 11.75 31.71 -12.89
CA ASN A 167 11.55 32.92 -12.07
C ASN A 167 10.38 32.78 -11.09
N ILE A 168 9.41 31.91 -11.40
CA ILE A 168 8.29 31.60 -10.51
C ILE A 168 8.82 31.08 -9.17
N PHE A 169 9.78 30.15 -9.18
CA PHE A 169 10.36 29.60 -7.96
C PHE A 169 11.13 30.67 -7.16
N PHE A 170 11.91 31.51 -7.85
CA PHE A 170 12.69 32.55 -7.19
C PHE A 170 11.79 33.59 -6.54
N SER A 171 10.71 34.00 -7.22
CA SER A 171 9.73 34.93 -6.64
C SER A 171 9.14 34.37 -5.34
N LEU A 172 8.73 33.10 -5.31
CA LEU A 172 8.24 32.44 -4.08
C LEU A 172 9.30 32.41 -2.96
N SER A 173 10.57 32.23 -3.31
CA SER A 173 11.68 32.18 -2.33
C SER A 173 12.12 33.56 -1.81
N GLU A 174 12.05 34.61 -2.64
CA GLU A 174 12.41 35.98 -2.27
C GLU A 174 11.38 36.60 -1.34
N TYR A 175 10.09 36.32 -1.57
CA TYR A 175 9.02 36.67 -0.62
C TYR A 175 9.35 36.15 0.79
N HIS A 176 9.85 34.92 0.91
CA HIS A 176 10.28 34.36 2.19
C HIS A 176 11.49 35.10 2.80
N LYS A 177 12.54 35.38 2.01
CA LYS A 177 13.73 36.12 2.50
C LYS A 177 13.34 37.49 3.06
N ASN A 178 12.54 38.26 2.32
CA ASN A 178 12.06 39.57 2.75
C ASN A 178 11.19 39.49 4.01
N CYS A 179 10.32 38.47 4.11
CA CYS A 179 9.50 38.24 5.30
C CYS A 179 10.33 37.90 6.55
N SER A 180 11.39 37.10 6.38
CA SER A 180 12.27 36.67 7.46
C SER A 180 13.14 37.80 8.03
N ILE A 181 13.55 38.75 7.17
CA ILE A 181 14.32 39.93 7.56
C ILE A 181 13.42 40.91 8.32
N LEU A 182 12.21 41.16 7.81
CA LEU A 182 11.24 42.05 8.45
C LEU A 182 10.79 41.55 9.83
N ARG A 183 10.63 40.23 10.03
CA ARG A 183 10.33 39.63 11.35
C ARG A 183 11.43 39.83 12.39
N LYS A 184 12.69 39.99 11.96
CA LYS A 184 13.85 40.18 12.87
C LYS A 184 14.08 41.64 13.25
N CYS A 185 13.61 42.58 12.44
CA CYS A 185 13.91 44.01 12.61
C CYS A 185 12.79 44.82 13.29
N HIS A 186 11.54 44.33 13.34
CA HIS A 186 10.45 45.06 13.99
C HIS A 186 9.58 44.17 14.87
N GLY A 187 9.36 44.61 16.12
CA GLY A 187 8.39 44.01 17.04
C GLY A 187 6.99 44.05 16.44
N SER A 188 6.33 42.88 16.47
CA SER A 188 4.90 42.62 16.28
C SER A 188 4.04 43.75 15.68
N TYR A 189 4.21 44.05 14.40
CA TYR A 189 3.14 44.69 13.61
C TYR A 189 2.44 43.62 12.76
N PRO A 190 1.10 43.57 12.73
CA PRO A 190 0.35 42.60 11.95
C PRO A 190 0.38 43.01 10.48
N PHE A 191 1.40 42.57 9.75
CA PHE A 191 1.45 42.75 8.31
C PHE A 191 0.35 41.95 7.61
N HIS A 192 -0.57 42.65 6.96
CA HIS A 192 -1.52 42.08 6.00
C HIS A 192 -0.78 41.69 4.71
N GLY A 193 -0.68 40.38 4.43
CA GLY A 193 -0.52 39.88 3.06
C GLY A 193 0.78 39.17 2.68
N VAL A 194 1.76 38.97 3.57
CA VAL A 194 2.96 38.18 3.22
C VAL A 194 2.80 36.74 3.66
N HIS A 195 2.70 35.82 2.69
CA HIS A 195 2.58 34.39 2.94
C HIS A 195 3.96 33.75 3.10
N ASP A 196 4.11 32.92 4.14
CA ASP A 196 5.35 32.17 4.39
C ASP A 196 5.30 30.84 3.63
N PHE A 197 6.06 30.74 2.55
CA PHE A 197 6.12 29.53 1.71
C PHE A 197 7.18 28.53 2.17
N SER A 198 7.85 28.75 3.31
CA SER A 198 9.01 27.95 3.74
C SER A 198 8.74 26.46 3.77
N ASP A 199 7.63 26.07 4.40
CA ASP A 199 7.31 24.67 4.66
C ASP A 199 6.90 23.97 3.36
N ALA A 200 6.08 24.65 2.54
CA ALA A 200 5.66 24.17 1.24
C ALA A 200 6.85 24.02 0.28
N LEU A 201 7.77 24.99 0.22
CA LEU A 201 8.99 24.93 -0.59
C LEU A 201 9.95 23.83 -0.12
N LYS A 202 10.07 23.64 1.20
CA LYS A 202 10.87 22.55 1.77
C LYS A 202 10.29 21.19 1.40
N GLN A 203 9.00 20.98 1.64
CA GLN A 203 8.31 19.74 1.30
C GLN A 203 8.33 19.47 -0.20
N PHE A 204 8.21 20.52 -1.04
CA PHE A 204 8.34 20.40 -2.49
C PHE A 204 9.68 19.82 -2.89
N ARG A 205 10.77 20.34 -2.32
CA ARG A 205 12.10 19.81 -2.61
C ARG A 205 12.32 18.41 -2.07
N ASP A 206 11.84 18.13 -0.87
CA ASP A 206 11.95 16.78 -0.32
C ASP A 206 11.22 15.79 -1.24
N THR A 207 10.08 16.20 -1.79
CA THR A 207 9.34 15.43 -2.79
C THR A 207 10.13 15.28 -4.09
N VAL A 208 10.56 16.38 -4.75
CA VAL A 208 11.41 16.35 -5.96
C VAL A 208 12.60 15.43 -5.75
N ASN A 209 13.27 15.53 -4.60
CA ASN A 209 14.45 14.75 -4.33
C ASN A 209 14.17 13.26 -4.11
N SER A 210 12.98 12.91 -3.63
CA SER A 210 12.59 11.53 -3.38
C SER A 210 12.00 10.81 -4.60
N SER A 211 11.39 11.55 -5.54
CA SER A 211 10.51 10.96 -6.56
C SER A 211 10.78 11.36 -8.01
N MET A 212 11.57 12.40 -8.30
CA MET A 212 11.84 12.84 -9.68
C MET A 212 13.23 12.46 -10.22
N GLN A 213 13.25 12.13 -11.51
CA GLN A 213 14.44 11.95 -12.34
C GLN A 213 14.24 12.64 -13.69
N LEU A 214 15.25 13.40 -14.14
CA LEU A 214 15.28 13.99 -15.49
C LEU A 214 16.42 13.39 -16.32
N SER A 215 16.12 13.07 -17.57
CA SER A 215 17.10 12.62 -18.57
C SER A 215 17.49 13.81 -19.46
N LEU A 216 18.76 14.22 -19.39
CA LEU A 216 19.28 15.30 -20.22
C LEU A 216 19.69 14.75 -21.57
N THR A 217 19.21 15.36 -22.66
CA THR A 217 19.47 14.89 -24.02
C THR A 217 20.29 15.88 -24.85
N ASP A 218 21.08 15.35 -25.79
CA ASP A 218 21.78 16.11 -26.83
C ASP A 218 21.53 15.43 -28.17
N GLY A 219 20.92 16.15 -29.12
CA GLY A 219 20.43 15.56 -30.37
C GLY A 219 19.47 14.38 -30.16
N GLY A 220 18.65 14.40 -29.10
CA GLY A 220 17.70 13.34 -28.74
C GLY A 220 18.32 12.10 -28.08
N LYS A 221 19.65 12.09 -27.84
CA LYS A 221 20.32 11.00 -27.10
C LYS A 221 20.52 11.40 -25.65
N PRO A 222 20.27 10.51 -24.66
CA PRO A 222 20.55 10.80 -23.27
C PRO A 222 22.07 10.91 -23.06
N VAL A 223 22.51 12.01 -22.44
CA VAL A 223 23.92 12.32 -22.16
C VAL A 223 24.22 12.47 -20.68
N ALA A 224 23.21 12.79 -19.86
CA ALA A 224 23.35 12.92 -18.42
C ALA A 224 22.01 12.70 -17.71
N TYR A 225 22.04 12.42 -16.41
CA TYR A 225 20.86 12.21 -15.59
C TYR A 225 20.88 13.08 -14.34
N LEU A 226 19.74 13.68 -14.02
CA LEU A 226 19.52 14.45 -12.80
C LEU A 226 18.55 13.75 -11.87
N TYR A 227 18.90 13.68 -10.59
CA TYR A 227 18.05 13.10 -9.56
C TYR A 227 18.38 13.72 -8.20
N GLY A 228 17.43 13.68 -7.26
CA GLY A 228 17.68 14.19 -5.92
C GLY A 228 17.99 13.14 -4.87
N ASN A 229 17.77 11.85 -5.16
CA ASN A 229 18.23 10.73 -4.33
C ASN A 229 18.65 9.56 -5.22
N ARG A 230 19.84 9.01 -4.96
CA ARG A 230 20.47 7.96 -5.78
C ARG A 230 19.76 6.60 -5.71
N LYS A 231 18.76 6.44 -4.83
CA LYS A 231 17.99 5.19 -4.64
C LYS A 231 16.78 5.03 -5.57
N ILE A 232 16.52 5.97 -6.48
CA ILE A 232 15.41 5.83 -7.43
C ILE A 232 15.72 4.69 -8.40
N GLY A 233 14.87 3.66 -8.42
CA GLY A 233 15.06 2.49 -9.28
C GLY A 233 14.98 2.88 -10.76
N THR A 234 15.67 2.13 -11.62
CA THR A 234 15.73 2.33 -13.09
C THR A 234 14.38 2.20 -13.82
N ASN A 235 13.27 2.06 -13.10
CA ASN A 235 11.93 1.82 -13.65
C ASN A 235 11.02 3.06 -13.57
N ASN A 236 11.49 4.19 -13.05
CA ASN A 236 10.70 5.41 -13.12
C ASN A 236 10.83 6.02 -14.52
N THR A 237 9.71 6.40 -15.12
CA THR A 237 9.67 7.18 -16.36
C THR A 237 10.42 8.49 -16.12
N ALA A 238 11.56 8.66 -16.78
CA ALA A 238 12.33 9.90 -16.71
C ALA A 238 11.76 10.89 -17.73
N ASP A 239 11.45 12.11 -17.30
CA ASP A 239 11.12 13.18 -18.24
C ASP A 239 12.40 13.57 -19.00
N GLU A 240 12.30 13.69 -20.32
CA GLU A 240 13.42 14.08 -21.18
C GLU A 240 13.47 15.60 -21.32
N THR A 241 14.67 16.17 -21.28
CA THR A 241 14.88 17.62 -21.47
C THR A 241 16.20 17.84 -22.21
N PRO A 242 16.22 18.61 -23.31
CA PRO A 242 17.48 18.96 -23.97
C PRO A 242 18.43 19.70 -23.02
N LEU A 243 19.71 19.35 -23.03
CA LEU A 243 20.72 19.93 -22.13
C LEU A 243 20.74 21.47 -22.20
N ASP A 244 20.66 22.01 -23.42
CA ASP A 244 20.69 23.47 -23.65
C ASP A 244 19.39 24.17 -23.20
N GLU A 245 18.31 23.44 -23.00
CA GLU A 245 17.03 23.98 -22.53
C GLU A 245 16.88 23.90 -21.01
N LEU A 246 17.74 23.15 -20.31
CA LEU A 246 17.67 22.97 -18.85
C LEU A 246 17.68 24.31 -18.10
N LYS A 247 16.66 24.52 -17.24
CA LYS A 247 16.47 25.73 -16.43
C LYS A 247 16.22 25.44 -14.95
N VAL A 248 15.83 24.22 -14.57
CA VAL A 248 15.57 23.81 -13.17
C VAL A 248 16.70 23.01 -12.53
N ALA A 249 17.92 23.12 -13.05
CA ALA A 249 19.10 22.42 -12.53
C ALA A 249 19.29 22.56 -11.01
N PHE A 250 18.97 23.75 -10.46
CA PHE A 250 19.09 24.08 -9.04
C PHE A 250 18.21 23.24 -8.09
N LEU A 251 17.19 22.54 -8.59
CA LEU A 251 16.30 21.69 -7.77
C LEU A 251 16.92 20.33 -7.42
N PHE A 252 17.93 19.87 -8.18
CA PHE A 252 18.48 18.53 -8.08
C PHE A 252 19.79 18.52 -7.27
N LYS A 253 20.03 17.40 -6.56
CA LYS A 253 21.23 17.21 -5.72
C LYS A 253 22.33 16.43 -6.42
N TYR A 254 22.00 15.65 -7.45
CA TYR A 254 22.95 14.76 -8.11
C TYR A 254 22.85 14.90 -9.63
N LEU A 255 24.01 14.87 -10.27
CA LEU A 255 24.20 14.78 -11.71
C LEU A 255 25.04 13.55 -12.02
N ASP A 256 24.65 12.73 -12.99
CA ASP A 256 25.42 11.59 -13.50
C ASP A 256 25.74 11.82 -14.98
N VAL A 257 27.02 11.72 -15.36
CA VAL A 257 27.50 12.04 -16.71
C VAL A 257 28.74 11.22 -17.08
N GLU A 258 28.90 10.92 -18.36
CA GLU A 258 30.12 10.27 -18.86
C GLU A 258 31.31 11.27 -18.90
N PHE A 259 32.50 10.80 -18.53
CA PHE A 259 33.71 11.61 -18.45
C PHE A 259 34.07 12.28 -19.78
N GLU A 260 34.04 11.55 -20.89
CA GLU A 260 34.41 12.12 -22.19
C GLU A 260 33.42 13.20 -22.64
N TYR A 261 32.13 12.99 -22.40
CA TYR A 261 31.11 13.98 -22.71
C TYR A 261 31.25 15.23 -21.83
N LEU A 262 31.44 15.05 -20.51
CA LEU A 262 31.69 16.16 -19.60
C LEU A 262 32.95 16.93 -20.00
N ARG A 263 34.05 16.23 -20.35
CA ARG A 263 35.31 16.86 -20.75
C ARG A 263 35.16 17.76 -21.97
N GLN A 264 34.38 17.33 -22.96
CA GLN A 264 34.16 18.07 -24.21
C GLN A 264 33.14 19.21 -24.05
N ASN A 265 32.24 19.11 -23.06
CA ASN A 265 31.11 20.01 -22.89
C ASN A 265 31.08 20.68 -21.50
N VAL A 266 32.22 20.76 -20.81
CA VAL A 266 32.27 21.22 -19.40
C VAL A 266 31.73 22.64 -19.26
N ASP A 267 31.94 23.50 -20.26
CA ASP A 267 31.39 24.86 -20.33
C ASP A 267 29.86 24.86 -20.38
N ARG A 268 29.24 23.95 -21.15
CA ARG A 268 27.78 23.82 -21.20
C ARG A 268 27.21 23.44 -19.84
N PHE A 269 27.84 22.48 -19.15
CA PHE A 269 27.43 22.13 -17.78
C PHE A 269 27.64 23.31 -16.84
N TYR A 270 28.78 23.98 -16.89
CA TYR A 270 29.03 25.18 -16.10
C TYR A 270 27.95 26.25 -16.31
N ASP A 271 27.57 26.54 -17.55
CA ASP A 271 26.52 27.50 -17.85
C ASP A 271 25.16 27.13 -17.22
N LYS A 272 24.84 25.84 -17.12
CA LYS A 272 23.58 25.36 -16.51
C LYS A 272 23.61 25.33 -14.99
N PHE A 273 24.76 25.10 -14.38
CA PHE A 273 24.88 24.97 -12.92
C PHE A 273 25.43 26.22 -12.22
N LYS A 274 26.10 27.15 -12.91
CA LYS A 274 26.73 28.34 -12.30
C LYS A 274 25.74 29.21 -11.51
N PHE A 275 24.48 29.25 -11.93
CA PHE A 275 23.43 30.00 -11.24
C PHE A 275 22.68 29.11 -10.26
N ASN A 276 23.12 29.12 -9.00
CA ASN A 276 22.42 28.47 -7.90
C ASN A 276 21.98 29.49 -6.84
N ASN A 277 20.92 30.23 -7.15
CA ASN A 277 20.38 31.28 -6.27
C ASN A 277 19.78 30.75 -4.95
N HIS A 278 19.80 29.43 -4.72
CA HIS A 278 19.22 28.78 -3.54
C HIS A 278 20.22 27.91 -2.75
N SER A 279 21.52 27.97 -3.02
CA SER A 279 22.54 27.25 -2.23
C SER A 279 22.28 25.73 -2.10
N SER A 280 21.62 25.10 -3.08
CA SER A 280 21.48 23.64 -3.10
C SER A 280 22.84 22.99 -3.33
N LYS A 281 23.17 21.94 -2.60
CA LYS A 281 24.45 21.23 -2.82
C LYS A 281 24.32 20.26 -3.98
N LEU A 282 25.21 20.39 -4.97
CA LEU A 282 25.32 19.49 -6.11
C LEU A 282 26.50 18.53 -5.91
N THR A 283 26.26 17.23 -6.08
CA THR A 283 27.30 16.21 -6.25
C THR A 283 27.26 15.69 -7.68
N ILE A 284 28.37 15.80 -8.40
CA ILE A 284 28.49 15.31 -9.78
C ILE A 284 29.18 13.95 -9.76
N PHE A 285 28.56 12.94 -10.36
CA PHE A 285 29.15 11.63 -10.61
C PHE A 285 29.62 11.58 -12.06
N VAL A 286 30.88 11.22 -12.25
CA VAL A 286 31.51 11.16 -13.57
C VAL A 286 32.02 9.75 -13.80
N ASP A 287 31.43 9.02 -14.73
CA ASP A 287 31.86 7.67 -15.09
C ASP A 287 32.78 7.73 -16.32
N GLY A 288 33.98 7.16 -16.24
CA GLY A 288 34.96 7.17 -17.33
C GLY A 288 35.61 5.81 -17.56
N SER A 289 36.22 5.63 -18.74
CA SER A 289 36.96 4.42 -19.10
C SER A 289 38.48 4.63 -19.04
N LEU A 290 39.22 3.56 -18.72
CA LEU A 290 40.70 3.54 -18.75
C LEU A 290 41.20 2.52 -19.76
N GLN A 291 42.21 2.91 -20.52
CA GLN A 291 43.03 1.98 -21.29
C GLN A 291 43.92 1.13 -20.35
N LEU A 292 44.36 -0.03 -20.84
CA LEU A 292 45.14 -1.01 -20.09
C LEU A 292 46.39 -0.42 -19.42
N ASP A 293 47.24 0.27 -20.20
CA ASP A 293 48.49 0.82 -19.69
C ASP A 293 48.25 1.84 -18.58
N SER A 294 47.28 2.75 -18.77
CA SER A 294 46.89 3.72 -17.73
C SER A 294 46.37 3.04 -16.47
N ALA A 295 45.59 1.96 -16.59
CA ALA A 295 45.07 1.25 -15.43
C ALA A 295 46.18 0.51 -14.66
N ILE A 296 47.19 0.00 -15.35
CA ILE A 296 48.34 -0.68 -14.73
C ILE A 296 49.27 0.32 -14.07
N ASP A 297 49.59 1.42 -14.74
CA ASP A 297 50.38 2.51 -14.17
C ASP A 297 49.77 2.99 -12.86
N LEU A 298 48.45 3.13 -12.80
CA LEU A 298 47.74 3.51 -11.58
C LEU A 298 47.77 2.46 -10.48
N LEU A 299 47.75 1.17 -10.83
CA LEU A 299 47.97 0.09 -9.84
C LEU A 299 49.39 0.11 -9.27
N ILE A 300 50.37 0.57 -10.07
CA ILE A 300 51.80 0.63 -9.70
C ILE A 300 52.18 2.04 -9.17
N ARG A 301 51.23 2.97 -9.11
CA ARG A 301 51.37 4.37 -8.64
C ARG A 301 52.19 5.30 -9.55
N ASN A 302 52.17 5.07 -10.86
CA ASN A 302 52.63 6.03 -11.86
C ASN A 302 51.49 7.04 -12.16
N SER A 303 51.66 8.28 -11.69
CA SER A 303 50.90 9.56 -11.77
C SER A 303 49.79 9.88 -12.83
N GLY A 304 49.17 8.92 -13.53
CA GLY A 304 48.30 9.21 -14.68
C GLY A 304 46.92 9.84 -14.42
N VAL A 305 46.32 9.70 -13.23
CA VAL A 305 44.95 10.19 -12.95
C VAL A 305 44.90 11.70 -12.79
N GLU A 306 45.92 12.28 -12.15
CA GLU A 306 46.02 13.73 -11.95
C GLU A 306 46.04 14.47 -13.29
N ALA A 307 46.83 13.97 -14.26
CA ALA A 307 46.88 14.53 -15.60
C ALA A 307 45.52 14.47 -16.32
N LYS A 308 44.78 13.35 -16.21
CA LYS A 308 43.45 13.20 -16.82
C LYS A 308 42.39 14.09 -16.17
N LEU A 309 42.43 14.25 -14.85
CA LEU A 309 41.47 15.06 -14.10
C LEU A 309 41.81 16.55 -14.07
N SER A 310 43.01 16.93 -14.53
CA SER A 310 43.46 18.32 -14.57
C SER A 310 42.45 19.26 -15.24
N CYS A 311 41.79 18.81 -16.33
CA CYS A 311 40.76 19.61 -17.02
C CYS A 311 39.53 19.90 -16.15
N ILE A 312 39.13 18.98 -15.27
CA ILE A 312 38.00 19.19 -14.34
C ILE A 312 38.46 20.03 -13.16
N CYS A 313 39.63 19.72 -12.58
CA CYS A 313 40.16 20.43 -11.41
C CYS A 313 40.46 21.90 -11.70
N THR A 314 40.92 22.22 -12.90
CA THR A 314 41.24 23.62 -13.29
C THR A 314 40.02 24.40 -13.78
N HIS A 315 38.88 23.75 -14.01
CA HIS A 315 37.69 24.39 -14.53
C HIS A 315 36.85 25.07 -13.43
N GLU A 316 36.22 26.20 -13.77
CA GLU A 316 35.39 27.01 -12.86
C GLU A 316 34.20 26.25 -12.26
N LEU A 317 33.71 25.22 -12.95
CA LEU A 317 32.64 24.32 -12.46
C LEU A 317 33.03 23.67 -11.13
N SER A 318 34.27 23.21 -10.99
CA SER A 318 34.75 22.53 -9.77
C SER A 318 35.01 23.49 -8.61
N ALA A 319 35.17 24.78 -8.92
CA ALA A 319 35.38 25.85 -7.95
C ALA A 319 34.07 26.46 -7.43
N GLN A 320 32.92 26.07 -8.01
CA GLN A 320 31.62 26.60 -7.60
C GLN A 320 31.32 26.21 -6.15
N HIS A 321 30.99 27.21 -5.32
CA HIS A 321 30.69 27.02 -3.89
C HIS A 321 29.54 26.05 -3.60
N HIS A 322 28.63 25.85 -4.55
CA HIS A 322 27.49 24.95 -4.40
C HIS A 322 27.76 23.54 -4.96
N VAL A 323 28.86 23.32 -5.68
CA VAL A 323 29.33 21.98 -6.06
C VAL A 323 30.07 21.41 -4.87
N GLU A 324 29.40 20.52 -4.14
CA GLU A 324 29.97 19.90 -2.93
C GLU A 324 31.14 18.99 -3.26
N ARG A 325 31.03 18.24 -4.37
CA ARG A 325 32.08 17.33 -4.86
C ARG A 325 31.79 16.86 -6.28
N ILE A 326 32.86 16.49 -6.98
CA ILE A 326 32.81 15.73 -8.23
C ILE A 326 33.47 14.37 -7.96
N THR A 327 32.69 13.30 -7.98
CA THR A 327 33.15 11.92 -7.79
C THR A 327 33.38 11.27 -9.14
N CYS A 328 34.65 11.13 -9.51
CA CYS A 328 35.07 10.50 -10.75
C CYS A 328 35.33 9.01 -10.52
N LYS A 329 34.64 8.16 -11.27
CA LYS A 329 34.81 6.71 -11.26
C LYS A 329 35.35 6.25 -12.63
N PHE A 330 36.62 5.89 -12.64
CA PHE A 330 37.29 5.40 -13.84
C PHE A 330 37.36 3.89 -13.82
N SER A 331 37.03 3.22 -14.92
CA SER A 331 37.07 1.76 -15.03
C SER A 331 37.79 1.29 -16.29
N GLY A 332 38.77 0.39 -16.14
CA GLY A 332 39.41 -0.31 -17.25
C GLY A 332 38.92 -1.74 -17.32
N TYR A 333 38.49 -2.19 -18.49
CA TYR A 333 38.10 -3.58 -18.76
C TYR A 333 39.10 -4.19 -19.73
N PHE A 334 39.55 -5.39 -19.44
CA PHE A 334 40.63 -6.02 -20.20
C PHE A 334 40.11 -7.22 -20.98
N SER A 335 40.48 -7.27 -22.25
CA SER A 335 40.20 -8.39 -23.14
C SER A 335 41.02 -9.62 -22.74
N ARG A 336 40.65 -10.77 -23.29
CA ARG A 336 41.41 -12.00 -23.03
C ARG A 336 42.81 -11.94 -23.64
N GLU A 337 42.94 -11.36 -24.83
CA GLU A 337 44.24 -11.17 -25.49
C GLU A 337 45.16 -10.26 -24.66
N GLU A 338 44.61 -9.16 -24.14
CA GLU A 338 45.33 -8.24 -23.25
C GLU A 338 45.79 -8.93 -21.96
N MET A 339 44.92 -9.74 -21.33
CA MET A 339 45.29 -10.53 -20.15
C MET A 339 46.41 -11.55 -20.44
N GLU A 340 46.39 -12.19 -21.62
CA GLU A 340 47.40 -13.18 -22.02
C GLU A 340 48.77 -12.55 -22.33
N ALA A 341 48.81 -11.26 -22.67
CA ALA A 341 50.06 -10.52 -22.91
C ALA A 341 50.95 -10.40 -21.64
N PHE A 342 50.38 -10.48 -20.43
CA PHE A 342 51.12 -10.40 -19.16
C PHE A 342 51.91 -11.66 -18.81
N ARG A 343 52.82 -12.12 -19.68
CA ARG A 343 53.54 -13.40 -19.56
C ARG A 343 54.21 -13.62 -18.18
N ASN A 344 54.71 -12.57 -17.55
CA ASN A 344 55.51 -12.64 -16.33
C ASN A 344 54.75 -12.31 -15.03
N PHE A 345 53.51 -11.80 -15.10
CA PHE A 345 52.75 -11.38 -13.91
C PHE A 345 51.45 -12.18 -13.76
N ASP A 346 51.51 -13.26 -12.97
CA ASP A 346 50.39 -14.20 -12.80
C ASP A 346 49.11 -13.55 -12.27
N LEU A 347 49.22 -12.49 -11.45
CA LEU A 347 48.05 -11.70 -11.00
C LEU A 347 47.39 -10.93 -12.16
N LEU A 348 48.17 -10.31 -13.04
CA LEU A 348 47.67 -9.50 -14.16
C LEU A 348 47.00 -10.37 -15.23
N LYS A 349 47.46 -11.62 -15.44
CA LYS A 349 46.79 -12.60 -16.29
C LYS A 349 45.36 -12.95 -15.87
N LYS A 350 45.01 -12.63 -14.62
CA LYS A 350 43.69 -12.87 -14.05
C LYS A 350 42.89 -11.58 -13.93
N LEU A 351 43.46 -10.43 -14.24
CA LEU A 351 42.83 -9.13 -14.05
C LEU A 351 41.83 -8.86 -15.16
N ARG A 352 40.54 -8.87 -14.84
CA ARG A 352 39.45 -8.58 -15.79
C ARG A 352 39.12 -7.09 -15.86
N SER A 353 39.14 -6.43 -14.71
CA SER A 353 38.94 -4.99 -14.66
C SER A 353 39.54 -4.37 -13.41
N VAL A 354 39.81 -3.08 -13.49
CA VAL A 354 40.17 -2.24 -12.36
C VAL A 354 39.29 -1.00 -12.39
N TYR A 355 38.92 -0.48 -11.22
CA TYR A 355 38.31 0.83 -11.14
C TYR A 355 38.88 1.65 -9.99
N TYR A 356 38.81 2.96 -10.15
CA TYR A 356 39.27 3.96 -9.20
C TYR A 356 38.15 4.93 -8.92
N VAL A 357 38.01 5.34 -7.66
CA VAL A 357 37.12 6.42 -7.27
C VAL A 357 37.93 7.53 -6.64
N VAL A 358 37.83 8.72 -7.22
CA VAL A 358 38.54 9.92 -6.79
C VAL A 358 37.54 11.06 -6.70
N ASP A 359 37.63 11.83 -5.62
CA ASP A 359 36.79 13.00 -5.44
C ASP A 359 37.59 14.28 -5.73
N VAL A 360 36.98 15.23 -6.41
CA VAL A 360 37.43 16.62 -6.52
C VAL A 360 36.54 17.47 -5.62
N VAL A 361 37.14 18.21 -4.69
CA VAL A 361 36.43 19.10 -3.75
C VAL A 361 37.06 20.49 -3.84
N GLY A 362 36.30 21.49 -4.28
CA GLY A 362 36.78 22.87 -4.43
C GLY A 362 38.05 22.95 -5.28
N SER A 363 38.03 22.36 -6.48
CA SER A 363 39.19 22.27 -7.40
C SER A 363 40.40 21.47 -6.90
N THR A 364 40.37 20.91 -5.69
CA THR A 364 41.45 20.07 -5.15
C THR A 364 41.14 18.60 -5.31
N LEU A 365 42.13 17.83 -5.77
CA LEU A 365 42.01 16.39 -5.89
C LEU A 365 42.19 15.73 -4.52
N SER A 366 41.21 14.95 -4.07
CA SER A 366 41.35 14.13 -2.88
C SER A 366 42.22 12.90 -3.17
N PRO A 367 42.88 12.31 -2.16
CA PRO A 367 43.51 11.00 -2.31
C PRO A 367 42.52 9.96 -2.86
N ILE A 368 43.02 9.01 -3.64
CA ILE A 368 42.20 7.92 -4.21
C ILE A 368 41.48 7.21 -3.05
N LYS A 369 40.14 7.33 -3.03
CA LYS A 369 39.32 6.79 -1.93
C LYS A 369 39.15 5.29 -2.05
N THR A 370 39.11 4.78 -3.27
CA THR A 370 38.77 3.40 -3.54
C THR A 370 39.52 2.89 -4.76
N ILE A 371 40.19 1.75 -4.59
CA ILE A 371 40.80 0.99 -5.67
C ILE A 371 40.12 -0.38 -5.69
N GLY A 372 39.42 -0.65 -6.78
CA GLY A 372 38.71 -1.90 -7.00
C GLY A 372 39.35 -2.76 -8.05
N MET A 373 39.56 -4.04 -7.75
CA MET A 373 40.08 -5.02 -8.70
C MET A 373 39.07 -6.13 -8.97
N CYS A 374 38.93 -6.56 -10.21
CA CYS A 374 38.14 -7.72 -10.60
C CYS A 374 39.04 -8.82 -11.21
N LEU A 375 39.04 -10.01 -10.61
CA LEU A 375 39.86 -11.13 -11.03
C LEU A 375 39.01 -12.29 -11.58
N TRP A 376 39.45 -12.91 -12.67
CA TRP A 376 38.89 -14.13 -13.26
C TRP A 376 39.75 -15.34 -12.91
N SER A 377 39.14 -16.35 -12.28
CA SER A 377 39.74 -17.60 -11.84
C SER A 377 41.10 -17.45 -11.14
N PRO A 378 41.22 -16.56 -10.14
CA PRO A 378 42.45 -16.41 -9.40
C PRO A 378 42.76 -17.66 -8.56
N SER A 379 44.04 -17.93 -8.34
CA SER A 379 44.51 -18.88 -7.33
C SER A 379 44.63 -18.20 -5.96
N SER A 380 44.74 -19.00 -4.89
CA SER A 380 45.04 -18.48 -3.55
C SER A 380 46.36 -17.69 -3.48
N ARG A 381 47.33 -17.94 -4.38
CA ARG A 381 48.57 -17.15 -4.46
C ARG A 381 48.31 -15.76 -5.02
N ASN A 382 47.48 -15.65 -6.06
CA ASN A 382 47.10 -14.35 -6.64
C ASN A 382 46.41 -13.47 -5.60
N ILE A 383 45.51 -14.04 -4.79
CA ILE A 383 44.83 -13.30 -3.72
C ILE A 383 45.81 -12.75 -2.67
N ARG A 384 46.88 -13.50 -2.35
CA ARG A 384 47.92 -13.03 -1.42
C ARG A 384 48.83 -11.96 -2.01
N ALA A 385 48.89 -11.87 -3.34
CA ALA A 385 49.70 -10.89 -4.08
C ALA A 385 48.93 -9.58 -4.38
N ILE A 386 47.69 -9.43 -3.91
CA ILE A 386 46.90 -8.21 -4.11
C ILE A 386 47.58 -7.03 -3.40
N PRO A 387 47.76 -5.88 -4.07
CA PRO A 387 48.38 -4.70 -3.47
C PRO A 387 47.70 -4.21 -2.18
N GLY A 388 48.50 -3.59 -1.31
CA GLY A 388 48.08 -3.05 -0.01
C GLY A 388 46.99 -1.97 -0.08
N ASP A 389 46.86 -1.27 -1.20
CA ASP A 389 45.93 -0.13 -1.34
C ASP A 389 44.55 -0.52 -1.88
N VAL A 390 44.39 -1.77 -2.35
CA VAL A 390 43.12 -2.26 -2.93
C VAL A 390 42.06 -2.38 -1.84
N THR A 391 41.04 -1.53 -1.89
CA THR A 391 39.95 -1.51 -0.92
C THR A 391 38.79 -2.41 -1.32
N ASP A 392 38.58 -2.60 -2.63
CA ASP A 392 37.51 -3.43 -3.17
C ASP A 392 38.05 -4.61 -4.00
N LEU A 393 37.57 -5.82 -3.73
CA LEU A 393 38.01 -7.01 -4.43
C LEU A 393 36.83 -7.80 -4.99
N LYS A 394 36.80 -8.01 -6.30
CA LYS A 394 35.84 -8.86 -6.99
C LYS A 394 36.55 -10.07 -7.58
N CYS A 395 36.04 -11.28 -7.38
CA CYS A 395 36.61 -12.50 -7.97
C CYS A 395 35.51 -13.37 -8.57
N ASP A 396 35.76 -13.99 -9.72
CA ASP A 396 34.91 -15.03 -10.30
C ASP A 396 35.70 -16.34 -10.43
N GLY A 397 35.16 -17.47 -9.97
CA GLY A 397 35.78 -18.79 -10.15
C GLY A 397 37.04 -19.05 -9.32
N LEU A 398 37.14 -18.50 -8.10
CA LEU A 398 38.24 -18.77 -7.17
C LEU A 398 38.14 -20.20 -6.60
N VAL A 399 39.23 -20.96 -6.66
CA VAL A 399 39.36 -22.27 -6.01
C VAL A 399 40.39 -22.20 -4.88
N VAL A 400 39.95 -22.50 -3.66
CA VAL A 400 40.77 -22.46 -2.45
C VAL A 400 41.22 -23.88 -2.09
N CYS A 401 42.51 -24.12 -2.22
CA CYS A 401 43.16 -25.42 -1.99
C CYS A 401 43.93 -25.51 -0.64
N GLY A 402 43.79 -24.50 0.22
CA GLY A 402 44.43 -24.42 1.54
C GLY A 402 43.74 -23.37 2.41
N ASN A 403 44.07 -23.31 3.71
CA ASN A 403 43.52 -22.23 4.55
C ASN A 403 43.94 -20.86 4.02
N LEU A 404 42.95 -19.98 3.84
CA LEU A 404 43.15 -18.63 3.34
C LEU A 404 42.75 -17.65 4.42
N LEU A 405 43.73 -16.89 4.91
CA LEU A 405 43.55 -15.92 5.99
C LEU A 405 43.69 -14.51 5.41
N PHE A 406 42.63 -13.71 5.56
CA PHE A 406 42.66 -12.29 5.23
C PHE A 406 43.00 -11.49 6.48
N LYS A 407 44.25 -11.02 6.53
CA LYS A 407 44.74 -10.08 7.54
C LYS A 407 44.59 -8.61 7.12
N LYS A 408 44.05 -8.35 5.94
CA LYS A 408 43.78 -7.00 5.45
C LYS A 408 42.30 -6.69 5.61
N GLN A 409 41.99 -5.47 6.05
CA GLN A 409 40.62 -4.96 6.06
C GLN A 409 40.28 -4.45 4.66
N PHE A 410 39.31 -5.09 4.00
CA PHE A 410 38.75 -4.62 2.74
C PHE A 410 37.47 -3.84 3.02
N GLU A 411 37.21 -2.79 2.25
CA GLU A 411 35.92 -2.10 2.24
C GLU A 411 34.85 -2.99 1.61
N SER A 412 35.14 -3.58 0.43
CA SER A 412 34.23 -4.50 -0.25
C SER A 412 34.91 -5.76 -0.77
N ILE A 413 34.25 -6.90 -0.59
CA ILE A 413 34.63 -8.17 -1.20
C ILE A 413 33.40 -8.75 -1.91
N THR A 414 33.52 -9.07 -3.20
CA THR A 414 32.47 -9.75 -3.97
C THR A 414 33.02 -10.97 -4.69
N TRP A 415 32.66 -12.18 -4.29
CA TRP A 415 33.09 -13.41 -4.98
C TRP A 415 31.93 -14.17 -5.59
N ARG A 416 32.17 -14.72 -6.76
CA ARG A 416 31.25 -15.59 -7.50
C ARG A 416 31.91 -16.92 -7.77
N LYS A 417 31.14 -18.01 -7.73
CA LYS A 417 31.59 -19.38 -8.02
C LYS A 417 32.82 -19.80 -7.18
N LEU A 418 32.82 -19.45 -5.89
CA LEU A 418 33.91 -19.79 -4.97
C LEU A 418 33.81 -21.27 -4.56
N ILE A 419 34.89 -22.02 -4.75
CA ILE A 419 34.98 -23.41 -4.28
C ILE A 419 36.09 -23.51 -3.25
N ILE A 420 35.74 -23.79 -2.00
CA ILE A 420 36.68 -24.10 -0.92
C ILE A 420 36.68 -25.61 -0.75
N ARG A 421 37.83 -26.24 -1.05
CA ARG A 421 37.97 -27.70 -0.95
C ARG A 421 37.68 -28.18 0.49
N PRO A 422 37.19 -29.42 0.67
CA PRO A 422 36.93 -29.98 1.99
C PRO A 422 38.15 -29.84 2.92
N LYS A 423 37.90 -29.67 4.22
CA LYS A 423 38.90 -29.43 5.30
C LYS A 423 39.47 -28.01 5.37
N TRP A 424 39.42 -27.22 4.30
CA TRP A 424 39.94 -25.85 4.32
C TRP A 424 38.88 -24.83 4.72
N THR A 425 39.35 -23.67 5.19
CA THR A 425 38.50 -22.55 5.60
C THR A 425 39.06 -21.23 5.09
N VAL A 426 38.18 -20.35 4.63
CA VAL A 426 38.50 -18.94 4.39
C VAL A 426 38.15 -18.14 5.64
N THR A 427 39.07 -17.34 6.17
CA THR A 427 38.88 -16.56 7.40
C THR A 427 39.13 -15.08 7.16
N PHE A 428 38.17 -14.25 7.56
CA PHE A 428 38.31 -12.79 7.59
C PHE A 428 38.63 -12.34 9.02
N VAL A 429 39.85 -11.86 9.27
CA VAL A 429 40.31 -11.54 10.64
C VAL A 429 39.74 -10.22 11.15
N TYR A 430 39.73 -9.20 10.30
CA TYR A 430 39.31 -7.83 10.66
C TYR A 430 37.92 -7.45 10.12
N GLY A 431 37.14 -8.46 9.69
CA GLY A 431 35.88 -8.24 9.02
C GLY A 431 36.03 -7.54 7.66
N CYS A 432 34.90 -7.11 7.11
CA CYS A 432 34.80 -6.26 5.93
C CYS A 432 33.44 -5.59 5.94
N ARG A 433 33.37 -4.36 5.41
CA ARG A 433 32.15 -3.55 5.47
C ARG A 433 31.08 -4.04 4.49
N VAL A 434 31.51 -4.57 3.34
CA VAL A 434 30.65 -5.21 2.36
C VAL A 434 31.23 -6.58 1.98
N LEU A 435 30.49 -7.65 2.22
CA LEU A 435 30.83 -9.01 1.80
C LEU A 435 29.71 -9.55 0.90
N LYS A 436 30.01 -9.99 -0.31
CA LYS A 436 29.02 -10.56 -1.22
C LYS A 436 29.57 -11.83 -1.84
N LEU A 437 29.08 -12.97 -1.39
CA LEU A 437 29.51 -14.29 -1.82
C LEU A 437 28.34 -14.97 -2.54
N PHE A 438 28.57 -15.40 -3.78
CA PHE A 438 27.58 -16.04 -4.63
C PHE A 438 28.10 -17.37 -5.17
N ASP A 439 27.22 -18.38 -5.22
CA ASP A 439 27.54 -19.73 -5.69
C ASP A 439 28.75 -20.32 -4.98
N VAL A 440 28.76 -20.20 -3.65
CA VAL A 440 29.89 -20.61 -2.84
C VAL A 440 29.68 -21.99 -2.24
N THR A 441 30.70 -22.84 -2.35
CA THR A 441 30.74 -24.14 -1.67
C THR A 441 31.95 -24.22 -0.75
N GLY A 442 31.71 -24.52 0.53
CA GLY A 442 32.71 -24.82 1.54
C GLY A 442 32.61 -23.94 2.80
N ARG A 443 33.65 -23.96 3.63
CA ARG A 443 33.63 -23.38 4.98
C ARG A 443 34.23 -21.99 5.01
N ILE A 444 33.49 -21.05 5.59
CA ILE A 444 33.93 -19.67 5.79
C ILE A 444 33.85 -19.36 7.28
N ASN A 445 34.89 -18.74 7.81
CA ASN A 445 34.89 -18.18 9.15
C ASN A 445 34.68 -16.66 9.08
N LEU A 446 33.56 -16.23 9.64
CA LEU A 446 33.07 -14.85 9.65
C LEU A 446 33.21 -14.22 11.04
N SER A 447 34.11 -14.73 11.89
CA SER A 447 34.43 -14.11 13.17
C SER A 447 34.63 -12.59 13.00
N GLY A 448 33.78 -11.80 13.65
CA GLY A 448 33.78 -10.33 13.52
C GLY A 448 32.73 -9.75 12.55
N ILE A 449 31.88 -10.57 11.92
CA ILE A 449 30.80 -10.11 11.04
C ILE A 449 29.45 -10.57 11.62
N ALA A 450 28.66 -9.63 12.14
CA ALA A 450 27.29 -9.84 12.62
C ALA A 450 27.12 -11.02 13.61
N GLY A 451 28.13 -11.28 14.45
CA GLY A 451 28.12 -12.39 15.42
C GLY A 451 28.30 -13.79 14.81
N LEU A 452 28.43 -13.91 13.49
CA LEU A 452 28.62 -15.18 12.80
C LEU A 452 30.01 -15.76 13.08
N ARG A 453 30.07 -17.09 13.16
CA ARG A 453 31.33 -17.85 13.29
C ARG A 453 31.59 -18.63 12.00
N LYS A 454 31.74 -19.95 12.11
CA LYS A 454 31.94 -20.84 10.97
C LYS A 454 30.60 -21.16 10.31
N VAL A 455 30.46 -20.77 9.05
CA VAL A 455 29.30 -21.06 8.20
C VAL A 455 29.73 -22.00 7.08
N LEU A 456 28.97 -23.07 6.85
CA LEU A 456 29.16 -23.98 5.73
C LEU A 456 28.14 -23.66 4.64
N LEU A 457 28.61 -23.17 3.49
CA LEU A 457 27.80 -23.02 2.28
C LEU A 457 27.94 -24.29 1.45
N TYR A 458 26.86 -24.90 0.98
CA TYR A 458 26.90 -26.29 0.50
C TYR A 458 26.11 -26.59 -0.78
N LYS A 459 25.48 -25.59 -1.41
CA LYS A 459 24.73 -25.79 -2.67
C LYS A 459 25.19 -24.80 -3.74
N ARG A 460 25.01 -25.18 -5.01
CA ARG A 460 24.92 -24.19 -6.10
C ARG A 460 23.74 -23.25 -5.76
N ARG A 461 23.89 -21.94 -5.96
CA ARG A 461 23.02 -20.87 -5.46
C ARG A 461 23.15 -20.52 -3.97
N SER A 462 24.09 -21.10 -3.22
CA SER A 462 24.41 -20.60 -1.87
C SER A 462 24.90 -19.16 -1.95
N GLN A 463 24.42 -18.31 -1.04
CA GLN A 463 24.75 -16.88 -1.02
C GLN A 463 25.04 -16.42 0.41
N LEU A 464 25.95 -15.47 0.55
CA LEU A 464 26.16 -14.74 1.78
C LEU A 464 26.43 -13.28 1.44
N CYS A 465 25.54 -12.38 1.84
CA CYS A 465 25.72 -10.94 1.67
C CYS A 465 25.69 -10.27 3.05
N PHE A 466 26.70 -9.47 3.34
CA PHE A 466 26.77 -8.57 4.48
C PHE A 466 27.04 -7.17 3.95
N HIS A 467 26.37 -6.16 4.48
CA HIS A 467 26.60 -4.78 4.09
C HIS A 467 26.30 -3.85 5.27
N GLU A 468 27.29 -3.02 5.59
CA GLU A 468 27.21 -1.95 6.59
C GLU A 468 27.29 -0.59 5.87
N SER A 469 26.19 0.16 5.94
CA SER A 469 26.05 1.47 5.30
C SER A 469 26.67 2.57 6.17
N ARG A 470 27.29 3.57 5.53
CA ARG A 470 27.95 4.71 6.22
C ARG A 470 26.99 5.85 6.48
N ALA A 471 25.95 5.95 5.65
CA ALA A 471 25.05 7.10 5.65
C ALA A 471 24.05 7.03 6.81
N ASP A 472 23.57 5.81 7.10
CA ASP A 472 22.54 5.53 8.10
C ASP A 472 22.99 4.52 9.16
N LEU A 473 24.25 4.09 9.12
CA LEU A 473 24.80 3.04 9.99
C LEU A 473 24.02 1.72 9.93
N SER A 474 23.22 1.52 8.88
CA SER A 474 22.38 0.33 8.77
C SER A 474 23.19 -0.90 8.40
N ILE A 475 22.85 -2.04 9.00
CA ILE A 475 23.54 -3.31 8.76
C ILE A 475 22.55 -4.34 8.20
N SER A 476 22.90 -4.94 7.06
CA SER A 476 22.13 -6.01 6.43
C SER A 476 22.92 -7.30 6.33
N LEU A 477 22.26 -8.43 6.61
CA LEU A 477 22.78 -9.78 6.55
C LEU A 477 21.81 -10.70 5.81
N ARG A 478 22.25 -11.29 4.71
CA ARG A 478 21.52 -12.28 3.91
C ARG A 478 22.33 -13.55 3.77
N ILE A 479 21.75 -14.69 4.15
CA ILE A 479 22.36 -16.01 4.01
C ILE A 479 21.39 -16.95 3.29
N ARG A 480 21.87 -17.63 2.26
CA ARG A 480 21.09 -18.63 1.51
C ARG A 480 21.80 -19.98 1.43
N TYR A 481 21.07 -21.05 1.70
CA TYR A 481 21.52 -22.44 1.63
C TYR A 481 22.83 -22.68 2.41
N ALA A 482 22.73 -22.54 3.73
CA ALA A 482 23.87 -22.60 4.65
C ALA A 482 23.59 -23.54 5.81
N LYS A 483 24.66 -24.09 6.41
CA LYS A 483 24.60 -24.89 7.63
C LYS A 483 25.45 -24.21 8.72
N ILE A 484 24.83 -23.98 9.87
CA ILE A 484 25.45 -23.39 11.05
C ILE A 484 25.44 -24.47 12.15
N ASN A 485 26.63 -24.89 12.57
CA ASN A 485 26.78 -26.00 13.52
C ASN A 485 27.03 -25.55 14.96
N ASN A 486 27.33 -24.27 15.15
CA ASN A 486 27.65 -23.70 16.44
C ASN A 486 26.47 -22.87 16.93
N GLU A 487 26.43 -22.64 18.24
CA GLU A 487 25.57 -21.62 18.80
C GLU A 487 26.05 -20.23 18.33
N VAL A 488 25.10 -19.43 17.86
CA VAL A 488 25.37 -18.11 17.29
C VAL A 488 24.30 -17.16 17.80
N ALA A 489 24.74 -16.01 18.30
CA ALA A 489 23.89 -14.85 18.52
C ALA A 489 24.20 -13.85 17.41
N ILE A 490 23.19 -13.51 16.61
CA ILE A 490 23.31 -12.43 15.63
C ILE A 490 23.38 -11.10 16.38
N ASP A 491 24.26 -10.22 15.92
CA ASP A 491 24.46 -8.92 16.56
C ASP A 491 23.16 -8.11 16.58
N HIS A 492 22.89 -7.44 17.71
CA HIS A 492 21.71 -6.60 17.93
C HIS A 492 21.64 -5.37 17.01
N ASN A 493 22.75 -4.99 16.40
CA ASN A 493 22.86 -3.87 15.47
C ASN A 493 22.47 -4.23 14.02
N VAL A 494 22.03 -5.46 13.74
CA VAL A 494 21.62 -5.86 12.38
C VAL A 494 20.16 -5.49 12.11
N ASP A 495 19.95 -4.52 11.22
CA ASP A 495 18.63 -4.02 10.86
C ASP A 495 17.87 -4.92 9.89
N GLU A 496 18.60 -5.54 8.95
CA GLU A 496 18.01 -6.42 7.93
C GLU A 496 18.58 -7.83 8.01
N ILE A 497 17.73 -8.83 8.21
CA ILE A 497 18.13 -10.25 8.31
C ILE A 497 17.32 -11.06 7.29
N CYS A 498 17.99 -11.79 6.40
CA CYS A 498 17.34 -12.67 5.43
C CYS A 498 18.00 -14.05 5.42
N PHE A 499 17.37 -15.04 6.05
CA PHE A 499 17.84 -16.42 6.13
C PHE A 499 16.95 -17.35 5.33
N GLN A 500 17.47 -17.85 4.20
CA GLN A 500 16.73 -18.76 3.32
C GLN A 500 17.44 -20.11 3.20
N GLY A 501 16.82 -21.21 3.61
CA GLY A 501 17.51 -22.51 3.53
C GLY A 501 18.65 -22.63 4.52
N VAL A 502 18.56 -22.00 5.70
CA VAL A 502 19.59 -22.07 6.74
C VAL A 502 19.25 -23.20 7.71
N ALA A 503 20.11 -24.21 7.76
CA ALA A 503 19.98 -25.34 8.69
C ALA A 503 20.88 -25.13 9.90
N SER A 504 20.30 -25.05 11.10
CA SER A 504 21.03 -24.95 12.34
C SER A 504 20.92 -26.21 13.20
N HIS A 505 22.05 -26.72 13.67
CA HIS A 505 22.10 -27.88 14.58
C HIS A 505 22.05 -27.46 16.05
N LYS A 506 22.42 -26.21 16.33
CA LYS A 506 22.38 -25.58 17.65
C LYS A 506 21.41 -24.40 17.63
N GLN A 507 21.18 -23.77 18.77
CA GLN A 507 20.30 -22.61 18.85
C GLN A 507 20.92 -21.42 18.09
N LEU A 508 20.10 -20.72 17.31
CA LEU A 508 20.41 -19.40 16.75
C LEU A 508 19.62 -18.34 17.50
N THR A 509 20.31 -17.37 18.11
CA THR A 509 19.68 -16.25 18.79
C THR A 509 19.64 -15.03 17.87
N ILE A 510 18.47 -14.41 17.73
CA ILE A 510 18.24 -13.23 16.90
C ILE A 510 17.54 -12.16 17.76
N ALA A 511 18.19 -11.01 17.94
CA ALA A 511 17.58 -9.87 18.61
C ALA A 511 16.77 -9.05 17.60
N ILE A 512 15.49 -8.83 17.89
CA ILE A 512 14.54 -8.05 17.08
C ILE A 512 14.18 -6.81 17.90
N ASN A 513 15.13 -5.89 18.08
CA ASN A 513 14.87 -4.62 18.78
C ASN A 513 14.49 -3.53 17.78
N ASN A 514 15.40 -3.24 16.84
CA ASN A 514 15.23 -2.20 15.82
C ASN A 514 15.20 -2.76 14.39
N ALA A 515 15.21 -4.09 14.24
CA ALA A 515 15.25 -4.73 12.93
C ALA A 515 14.04 -4.31 12.07
N THR A 516 14.33 -3.64 10.95
CA THR A 516 13.32 -3.13 10.02
C THR A 516 12.79 -4.23 9.10
N ASN A 517 13.63 -5.22 8.81
CA ASN A 517 13.29 -6.34 7.94
C ASN A 517 13.92 -7.65 8.42
N VAL A 518 13.11 -8.64 8.78
CA VAL A 518 13.56 -10.00 9.10
C VAL A 518 12.78 -10.95 8.20
N ASP A 519 13.45 -11.84 7.47
CA ASP A 519 12.83 -12.88 6.66
C ASP A 519 13.58 -14.19 6.85
N ILE A 520 12.97 -15.14 7.56
CA ILE A 520 13.50 -16.47 7.78
C ILE A 520 12.53 -17.46 7.16
N SER A 521 12.95 -18.09 6.06
CA SER A 521 12.12 -19.02 5.30
C SER A 521 12.90 -20.23 4.83
N LYS A 522 12.22 -21.36 4.62
CA LYS A 522 12.83 -22.61 4.16
C LYS A 522 13.98 -23.10 5.05
N SER A 523 14.03 -22.65 6.30
CA SER A 523 15.14 -22.86 7.24
C SER A 523 14.78 -23.94 8.25
N SER A 524 15.74 -24.52 8.94
CA SER A 524 15.48 -25.54 9.96
C SER A 524 16.38 -25.39 11.17
N GLY A 525 15.89 -25.82 12.33
CA GLY A 525 16.64 -25.75 13.60
C GLY A 525 15.89 -24.99 14.68
N ARG A 526 16.58 -24.68 15.78
CA ARG A 526 16.02 -23.95 16.93
C ARG A 526 16.44 -22.49 16.85
N TYR A 527 15.47 -21.60 16.85
CA TYR A 527 15.66 -20.15 16.80
C TYR A 527 15.11 -19.52 18.07
N HIS A 528 15.90 -18.69 18.72
CA HIS A 528 15.53 -17.93 19.90
C HIS A 528 15.47 -16.45 19.55
N PHE A 529 14.31 -15.84 19.71
CA PHE A 529 14.08 -14.43 19.45
C PHE A 529 14.06 -13.65 20.77
N GLN A 530 14.68 -12.48 20.76
CA GLN A 530 14.74 -11.56 21.89
C GLN A 530 14.31 -10.16 21.43
N GLY A 531 13.76 -9.35 22.32
CA GLY A 531 13.33 -7.98 22.00
C GLY A 531 11.83 -7.86 21.73
N ASN A 532 11.47 -7.13 20.66
CA ASN A 532 10.09 -6.85 20.25
C ASN A 532 9.30 -8.12 19.93
N VAL A 533 9.99 -9.19 19.55
CA VAL A 533 9.44 -10.54 19.50
C VAL A 533 10.32 -11.40 20.40
N SER A 534 9.73 -11.97 21.44
CA SER A 534 10.42 -12.80 22.41
C SER A 534 9.82 -14.20 22.41
N GLY A 535 10.68 -15.22 22.28
CA GLY A 535 10.24 -16.61 22.31
C GLY A 535 11.20 -17.56 21.59
N THR A 536 10.96 -18.87 21.72
CA THR A 536 11.74 -19.88 21.02
C THR A 536 10.87 -20.63 20.04
N LEU A 537 11.35 -20.77 18.80
CA LEU A 537 10.68 -21.48 17.72
C LEU A 537 11.54 -22.61 17.19
N ARG A 538 10.90 -23.73 16.86
CA ARG A 538 11.54 -24.83 16.12
C ARG A 538 11.10 -24.74 14.67
N PHE A 539 12.01 -24.32 13.80
CA PHE A 539 11.77 -24.18 12.38
C PHE A 539 11.85 -25.52 11.66
N THR A 540 10.89 -25.73 10.77
CA THR A 540 10.93 -26.75 9.71
C THR A 540 11.11 -26.06 8.35
N LEU A 541 11.41 -26.82 7.30
CA LEU A 541 11.60 -26.27 5.95
C LEU A 541 10.35 -25.56 5.39
N SER A 542 9.19 -25.70 6.02
CA SER A 542 7.96 -24.97 5.66
C SER A 542 7.71 -23.74 6.52
N THR A 543 8.40 -23.58 7.66
CA THR A 543 8.22 -22.44 8.55
C THR A 543 8.67 -21.15 7.88
N VAL A 544 7.85 -20.10 8.03
CA VAL A 544 8.13 -18.73 7.59
C VAL A 544 7.97 -17.81 8.78
N PHE A 545 8.96 -16.94 9.00
CA PHE A 545 8.94 -15.88 9.99
C PHE A 545 9.35 -14.59 9.30
N GLN A 546 8.49 -13.58 9.30
CA GLN A 546 8.78 -12.30 8.67
C GLN A 546 8.42 -11.12 9.57
N VAL A 547 9.28 -10.12 9.56
CA VAL A 547 9.03 -8.76 10.07
C VAL A 547 9.35 -7.82 8.93
N LYS A 548 8.42 -6.95 8.54
CA LYS A 548 8.62 -5.96 7.48
C LYS A 548 8.14 -4.60 7.91
N THR A 549 8.93 -3.57 7.67
CA THR A 549 8.52 -2.17 7.81
C THR A 549 8.26 -1.61 6.42
N ASN A 550 7.06 -1.08 6.17
CA ASN A 550 6.75 -0.47 4.87
C ASN A 550 7.24 1.00 4.81
N GLN A 551 7.06 1.65 3.66
CA GLN A 551 7.44 3.05 3.46
C GLN A 551 6.71 4.03 4.38
N ASN A 552 5.52 3.66 4.86
CA ASN A 552 4.73 4.45 5.82
C ASN A 552 5.13 4.17 7.28
N PHE A 553 6.26 3.49 7.50
CA PHE A 553 6.75 3.04 8.81
C PHE A 553 5.83 2.09 9.57
N THR A 554 4.78 1.55 8.92
CA THR A 554 3.92 0.54 9.58
C THR A 554 4.64 -0.80 9.57
N ARG A 555 4.60 -1.48 10.71
CA ARG A 555 5.32 -2.74 10.93
C ARG A 555 4.37 -3.93 10.81
N HIS A 556 4.78 -4.89 10.01
CA HIS A 556 4.05 -6.13 9.77
C HIS A 556 4.83 -7.33 10.32
N PHE A 557 4.17 -8.16 11.11
CA PHE A 557 4.69 -9.45 11.58
C PHE A 557 3.91 -10.59 10.91
N GLU A 558 4.62 -11.60 10.42
CA GLU A 558 4.06 -12.82 9.85
C GLU A 558 4.74 -14.07 10.42
N LEU A 559 3.94 -15.05 10.85
CA LEU A 559 4.41 -16.39 11.21
C LEU A 559 3.55 -17.44 10.52
N ALA A 560 4.17 -18.35 9.77
CA ALA A 560 3.47 -19.42 9.07
C ALA A 560 4.09 -20.80 9.25
N VAL A 561 3.22 -21.82 9.25
CA VAL A 561 3.54 -23.26 9.29
C VAL A 561 4.54 -23.60 10.39
N CYS A 562 4.12 -23.38 11.64
CA CYS A 562 4.97 -23.50 12.80
C CYS A 562 4.25 -24.14 13.99
N CYS A 563 5.02 -24.81 14.86
CA CYS A 563 4.51 -25.31 16.13
C CYS A 563 5.19 -24.55 17.28
N ILE A 564 4.38 -23.96 18.15
CA ILE A 564 4.80 -23.15 19.29
C ILE A 564 4.69 -24.00 20.55
N SER A 565 5.84 -24.46 21.05
CA SER A 565 5.96 -25.20 22.31
C SER A 565 6.38 -24.32 23.49
N THR A 566 6.76 -23.07 23.27
CA THR A 566 7.09 -22.11 24.33
C THR A 566 6.40 -20.80 24.00
N SER A 567 5.82 -20.14 24.99
CA SER A 567 5.07 -18.90 24.77
C SER A 567 5.88 -17.87 23.97
N ILE A 568 5.20 -17.18 23.07
CA ILE A 568 5.76 -16.10 22.26
C ILE A 568 5.03 -14.84 22.62
N VAL A 569 5.79 -13.77 22.86
CA VAL A 569 5.24 -12.47 23.17
C VAL A 569 5.72 -11.47 22.13
N ILE A 570 4.76 -10.82 21.47
CA ILE A 570 5.01 -9.66 20.63
C ILE A 570 4.86 -8.41 21.51
N ILE A 571 6.00 -7.83 21.87
CA ILE A 571 6.10 -6.63 22.72
C ILE A 571 6.18 -5.36 21.86
N GLY A 572 6.78 -5.44 20.67
CA GLY A 572 7.00 -4.27 19.81
C GLY A 572 5.74 -3.74 19.13
N GLU A 573 5.85 -2.55 18.57
CA GLU A 573 4.77 -1.89 17.84
C GLU A 573 4.61 -2.51 16.43
N TYR A 574 3.56 -3.29 16.23
CA TYR A 574 3.24 -3.93 14.94
C TYR A 574 1.79 -3.63 14.58
N ASP A 575 1.56 -2.80 13.55
CA ASP A 575 0.22 -2.47 13.08
C ASP A 575 -0.55 -3.70 12.57
N THR A 576 0.16 -4.66 11.98
CA THR A 576 -0.45 -5.87 11.41
C THR A 576 0.27 -7.14 11.83
N VAL A 577 -0.45 -8.09 12.41
CA VAL A 577 0.04 -9.42 12.80
C VAL A 577 -0.69 -10.49 12.00
N THR A 578 0.03 -11.36 11.30
CA THR A 578 -0.54 -12.47 10.51
C THR A 578 0.02 -13.81 10.94
N LEU A 579 -0.87 -14.74 11.25
CA LEU A 579 -0.58 -16.11 11.64
C LEU A 579 -1.23 -17.06 10.64
N HIS A 580 -0.48 -18.02 10.10
CA HIS A 580 -1.00 -18.98 9.13
C HIS A 580 -0.54 -20.41 9.44
N ASN A 581 -1.48 -21.32 9.72
CA ASN A 581 -1.20 -22.71 10.07
C ASN A 581 -0.20 -22.83 11.25
N VAL A 582 -0.47 -22.09 12.33
CA VAL A 582 0.33 -22.09 13.56
C VAL A 582 -0.37 -22.94 14.62
N ASP A 583 0.34 -23.92 15.19
CA ASP A 583 -0.14 -24.80 16.26
C ASP A 583 0.52 -24.44 17.59
N VAL A 584 -0.22 -23.78 18.49
CA VAL A 584 0.22 -23.44 19.85
C VAL A 584 -0.15 -24.57 20.80
N LYS A 585 0.86 -25.20 21.43
CA LYS A 585 0.63 -26.27 22.40
C LYS A 585 -0.11 -25.76 23.64
N SER A 586 -0.83 -26.65 24.33
CA SER A 586 -1.74 -26.31 25.44
C SER A 586 -1.11 -25.54 26.61
N TYR A 587 0.19 -25.69 26.83
CA TYR A 587 0.97 -25.00 27.87
C TYR A 587 1.71 -23.75 27.37
N ALA A 588 1.52 -23.39 26.10
CA ALA A 588 2.09 -22.20 25.49
C ALA A 588 0.98 -21.21 25.11
N ILE A 589 1.35 -19.94 25.04
CA ILE A 589 0.44 -18.87 24.65
C ILE A 589 1.14 -17.99 23.62
N PHE A 590 0.40 -17.57 22.59
CA PHE A 590 0.85 -16.53 21.68
C PHE A 590 0.21 -15.21 22.09
N THR A 591 1.03 -14.25 22.53
CA THR A 591 0.56 -12.97 23.04
C THR A 591 0.84 -11.84 22.06
N VAL A 592 -0.21 -11.07 21.73
CA VAL A 592 -0.12 -9.85 20.92
C VAL A 592 -0.41 -8.64 21.81
N ASN A 593 0.41 -7.59 21.70
CA ASN A 593 0.21 -6.36 22.46
C ASN A 593 -0.93 -5.48 21.89
N SER A 594 -1.19 -4.37 22.58
CA SER A 594 -2.24 -3.40 22.22
C SER A 594 -1.91 -2.52 21.01
N SER A 595 -0.70 -2.59 20.46
CA SER A 595 -0.32 -1.80 19.27
C SER A 595 -0.89 -2.35 17.96
N CYS A 596 -1.35 -3.61 17.98
CA CYS A 596 -1.88 -4.29 16.80
C CYS A 596 -3.24 -3.74 16.40
N ARG A 597 -3.32 -3.18 15.18
CA ARG A 597 -4.57 -2.69 14.57
C ARG A 597 -5.22 -3.75 13.68
N ASN A 598 -4.43 -4.62 13.06
CA ASN A 598 -4.91 -5.63 12.13
C ASN A 598 -4.39 -7.01 12.50
N LEU A 599 -5.27 -7.90 12.94
CA LEU A 599 -4.92 -9.27 13.32
C LEU A 599 -5.53 -10.26 12.34
N VAL A 600 -4.69 -11.10 11.72
CA VAL A 600 -5.12 -12.14 10.78
C VAL A 600 -4.67 -13.50 11.31
N ILE A 601 -5.60 -14.40 11.57
CA ILE A 601 -5.35 -15.75 12.07
C ILE A 601 -5.96 -16.74 11.09
N ARG A 602 -5.13 -17.55 10.44
CA ARG A 602 -5.59 -18.51 9.42
C ARG A 602 -5.19 -19.92 9.76
N LYS A 603 -6.16 -20.83 9.84
CA LYS A 603 -5.94 -22.27 10.07
C LYS A 603 -5.07 -22.56 11.30
N CYS A 604 -5.14 -21.71 12.33
CA CYS A 604 -4.31 -21.82 13.53
C CYS A 604 -5.02 -22.60 14.65
N ARG A 605 -4.23 -23.13 15.60
CA ARG A 605 -4.69 -23.85 16.80
C ARG A 605 -4.00 -23.32 18.05
N GLY A 606 -4.67 -23.45 19.18
CA GLY A 606 -4.20 -23.15 20.53
C GLY A 606 -4.70 -21.83 21.08
N THR A 607 -3.95 -21.27 22.04
CA THR A 607 -4.36 -20.09 22.82
C THR A 607 -3.65 -18.82 22.33
N PHE A 608 -4.45 -17.83 21.94
CA PHE A 608 -4.00 -16.51 21.49
C PHE A 608 -4.46 -15.46 22.50
N ALA A 609 -3.54 -14.88 23.28
CA ALA A 609 -3.86 -13.84 24.24
C ALA A 609 -3.68 -12.47 23.59
N LEU A 610 -4.72 -11.63 23.65
CA LEU A 610 -4.63 -10.25 23.21
C LEU A 610 -4.53 -9.37 24.45
N SER A 611 -3.36 -8.75 24.67
CA SER A 611 -3.11 -7.83 25.78
C SER A 611 -3.68 -6.45 25.42
N ILE A 612 -5.01 -6.31 25.52
CA ILE A 612 -5.70 -5.14 24.95
C ILE A 612 -6.04 -4.09 26.02
N SER A 613 -5.66 -2.84 25.75
CA SER A 613 -6.18 -1.63 26.42
C SER A 613 -6.97 -0.70 25.47
N GLY A 614 -7.18 -1.07 24.19
CA GLY A 614 -7.88 -0.25 23.18
C GLY A 614 -8.44 -1.06 21.99
N PRO A 615 -9.29 -0.48 21.11
CA PRO A 615 -9.93 -1.23 20.03
C PRO A 615 -8.93 -1.66 18.94
N ILE A 616 -9.08 -2.89 18.43
CA ILE A 616 -8.39 -3.38 17.24
C ILE A 616 -9.21 -2.94 16.02
N ASP A 617 -8.59 -2.48 14.93
CA ASP A 617 -9.36 -2.03 13.76
C ASP A 617 -9.98 -3.23 13.03
N ASN A 618 -9.19 -4.26 12.73
CA ASN A 618 -9.65 -5.42 11.97
C ASN A 618 -9.13 -6.73 12.56
N ILE A 619 -10.03 -7.70 12.75
CA ILE A 619 -9.70 -9.07 13.11
C ILE A 619 -10.26 -10.00 12.03
N SER A 620 -9.40 -10.86 11.46
CA SER A 620 -9.79 -11.86 10.47
C SER A 620 -9.38 -13.25 10.96
N ILE A 621 -10.34 -14.15 11.08
CA ILE A 621 -10.14 -15.53 11.55
C ILE A 621 -10.63 -16.46 10.46
N GLU A 622 -9.74 -17.30 9.93
CA GLU A 622 -10.09 -18.44 9.09
C GLU A 622 -9.87 -19.71 9.92
N PHE A 623 -10.94 -20.45 10.21
CA PHE A 623 -10.81 -21.69 10.97
C PHE A 623 -10.24 -22.81 10.07
N PRO A 624 -9.41 -23.70 10.64
CA PRO A 624 -8.99 -24.90 9.93
C PRO A 624 -10.15 -25.89 9.74
N VAL A 625 -10.04 -26.71 8.69
CA VAL A 625 -11.09 -27.66 8.29
C VAL A 625 -11.27 -28.82 9.26
N GLU A 626 -10.24 -29.17 10.01
CA GLU A 626 -10.24 -30.34 10.89
C GLU A 626 -11.04 -30.10 12.19
N SER A 627 -11.91 -31.05 12.55
CA SER A 627 -12.89 -30.94 13.62
C SER A 627 -12.35 -30.96 15.07
N SER A 628 -11.05 -31.14 15.32
CA SER A 628 -10.48 -31.40 16.66
C SER A 628 -9.94 -30.17 17.41
N LEU A 629 -10.40 -28.97 17.08
CA LEU A 629 -9.67 -27.75 17.42
C LEU A 629 -9.83 -27.26 18.86
N ASN A 630 -8.70 -27.15 19.55
CA ASN A 630 -8.52 -26.22 20.66
C ASN A 630 -8.18 -24.85 20.06
N PHE A 631 -9.15 -23.95 19.91
CA PHE A 631 -8.91 -22.55 19.52
C PHE A 631 -9.48 -21.65 20.60
N MET A 632 -8.63 -20.86 21.24
CA MET A 632 -9.06 -19.94 22.30
C MET A 632 -8.43 -18.57 22.07
N ILE A 633 -9.25 -17.53 22.12
CA ILE A 633 -8.76 -16.15 22.22
C ILE A 633 -8.98 -15.67 23.66
N GLY A 634 -7.95 -15.11 24.26
CA GLY A 634 -7.98 -14.53 25.60
C GLY A 634 -8.04 -13.00 25.56
N GLY A 635 -8.77 -12.41 26.50
CA GLY A 635 -8.97 -10.96 26.64
C GLY A 635 -10.39 -10.51 26.31
N SER A 636 -10.78 -9.32 26.78
CA SER A 636 -11.96 -8.62 26.28
C SER A 636 -11.56 -7.80 25.06
N ILE A 637 -12.23 -8.02 23.94
CA ILE A 637 -11.85 -7.51 22.63
C ILE A 637 -12.90 -6.50 22.18
N SER A 638 -12.44 -5.37 21.66
CA SER A 638 -13.28 -4.42 20.94
C SER A 638 -12.69 -4.31 19.53
N THR A 639 -13.50 -4.50 18.50
CA THR A 639 -13.04 -4.41 17.11
C THR A 639 -13.99 -3.62 16.22
N ASN A 640 -13.44 -2.84 15.29
CA ASN A 640 -14.25 -2.18 14.26
C ASN A 640 -14.74 -3.21 13.23
N SER A 641 -13.90 -4.15 12.82
CA SER A 641 -14.26 -5.21 11.87
C SER A 641 -13.87 -6.59 12.38
N LEU A 642 -14.79 -7.54 12.29
CA LEU A 642 -14.54 -8.97 12.51
C LEU A 642 -14.90 -9.73 11.24
N THR A 643 -13.98 -10.52 10.72
CA THR A 643 -14.20 -11.43 9.59
C THR A 643 -13.98 -12.86 10.03
N LEU A 644 -14.98 -13.72 9.82
CA LEU A 644 -14.96 -15.15 10.14
C LEU A 644 -15.11 -15.97 8.86
N PHE A 645 -14.11 -16.78 8.55
CA PHE A 645 -14.11 -17.68 7.40
C PHE A 645 -14.08 -19.15 7.82
N ASN A 646 -14.83 -19.97 7.10
CA ASN A 646 -14.91 -21.41 7.28
C ASN A 646 -15.27 -21.83 8.73
N ILE A 647 -16.31 -21.21 9.30
CA ILE A 647 -16.72 -21.40 10.70
C ILE A 647 -16.91 -22.90 11.04
N SER A 648 -16.47 -23.30 12.24
CA SER A 648 -16.63 -24.66 12.77
C SER A 648 -18.04 -24.90 13.32
N GLU A 649 -18.56 -26.12 13.17
CA GLU A 649 -19.81 -26.60 13.79
C GLU A 649 -19.79 -26.65 15.33
N ARG A 650 -18.63 -26.47 15.97
CA ARG A 650 -18.55 -26.51 17.43
C ARG A 650 -19.12 -25.23 18.05
N THR A 651 -20.41 -25.25 18.37
CA THR A 651 -21.15 -24.16 19.04
C THR A 651 -20.41 -23.59 20.24
N ALA A 652 -19.90 -24.46 21.13
CA ALA A 652 -19.19 -24.03 22.33
C ALA A 652 -17.92 -23.22 22.01
N LEU A 653 -17.21 -23.56 20.93
CA LEU A 653 -16.01 -22.84 20.50
C LEU A 653 -16.38 -21.47 19.93
N LEU A 654 -17.39 -21.40 19.08
CA LEU A 654 -17.84 -20.15 18.48
C LEU A 654 -18.46 -19.21 19.52
N SER A 655 -19.31 -19.73 20.41
CA SER A 655 -19.88 -18.98 21.52
C SER A 655 -18.79 -18.47 22.47
N SER A 656 -17.83 -19.32 22.86
CA SER A 656 -16.73 -18.90 23.73
C SER A 656 -15.80 -17.87 23.08
N LEU A 657 -15.66 -17.89 21.75
CA LEU A 657 -14.96 -16.87 20.98
C LEU A 657 -15.73 -15.55 20.96
N LEU A 658 -17.02 -15.57 20.59
CA LEU A 658 -17.87 -14.39 20.52
C LEU A 658 -18.06 -13.73 21.90
N ASP A 659 -18.08 -14.53 22.98
CA ASP A 659 -18.12 -14.04 24.37
C ASP A 659 -16.90 -13.17 24.75
N LYS A 660 -15.81 -13.21 23.98
CA LYS A 660 -14.65 -12.34 24.19
C LYS A 660 -14.85 -10.97 23.60
N PHE A 661 -15.78 -10.77 22.67
CA PHE A 661 -15.98 -9.50 22.00
C PHE A 661 -17.00 -8.65 22.75
N SER A 662 -16.52 -7.57 23.35
CA SER A 662 -17.36 -6.53 23.97
C SER A 662 -18.04 -5.63 22.94
N PHE A 663 -17.44 -5.49 21.74
CA PHE A 663 -17.93 -4.63 20.68
C PHE A 663 -17.44 -5.11 19.31
N ILE A 664 -18.35 -5.17 18.33
CA ILE A 664 -18.11 -5.45 16.92
C ILE A 664 -18.97 -4.48 16.12
N LYS A 665 -18.36 -3.61 15.31
CA LYS A 665 -19.12 -2.67 14.45
C LYS A 665 -19.51 -3.31 13.11
N HIS A 666 -18.58 -3.98 12.45
CA HIS A 666 -18.76 -4.64 11.16
C HIS A 666 -18.44 -6.14 11.31
N LEU A 667 -19.35 -7.01 10.86
CA LEU A 667 -19.17 -8.45 10.86
C LEU A 667 -19.26 -9.01 9.44
N ARG A 668 -18.27 -9.79 9.03
CA ARG A 668 -18.26 -10.54 7.78
C ARG A 668 -18.15 -12.04 8.09
N ILE A 669 -19.07 -12.83 7.55
CA ILE A 669 -19.08 -14.30 7.66
C ILE A 669 -18.97 -14.85 6.26
N GLY A 670 -18.11 -15.84 6.02
CA GLY A 670 -18.02 -16.40 4.68
C GLY A 670 -17.22 -17.67 4.51
N ARG A 671 -17.03 -18.02 3.24
CA ARG A 671 -16.17 -19.13 2.79
C ARG A 671 -15.12 -18.60 1.81
N LEU A 672 -13.88 -19.09 1.92
CA LEU A 672 -12.79 -18.70 0.99
C LEU A 672 -12.75 -19.52 -0.30
N SER A 673 -13.39 -20.71 -0.30
CA SER A 673 -13.46 -21.59 -1.49
C SER A 673 -14.09 -20.86 -2.67
N LYS A 674 -13.61 -21.16 -3.88
CA LYS A 674 -14.13 -20.66 -5.16
C LYS A 674 -15.11 -21.64 -5.82
N GLU A 675 -15.59 -22.66 -5.09
CA GLU A 675 -16.57 -23.62 -5.63
C GLU A 675 -17.82 -22.90 -6.17
N MET A 676 -18.39 -23.42 -7.27
CA MET A 676 -19.47 -22.76 -8.02
C MET A 676 -20.82 -22.76 -7.29
N SER A 677 -21.07 -23.71 -6.38
CA SER A 677 -22.28 -23.70 -5.56
C SER A 677 -22.08 -22.79 -4.35
N ARG A 678 -23.02 -21.86 -4.14
CA ARG A 678 -23.12 -21.06 -2.91
C ARG A 678 -24.04 -21.81 -1.94
N PRO A 679 -23.51 -22.63 -1.01
CA PRO A 679 -24.38 -23.25 -0.01
C PRO A 679 -24.94 -22.17 0.91
N ASN A 680 -26.11 -22.44 1.49
CA ASN A 680 -26.51 -21.70 2.69
C ASN A 680 -25.60 -22.10 3.87
N LEU A 681 -25.64 -21.34 4.96
CA LEU A 681 -24.73 -21.56 6.10
C LEU A 681 -24.95 -22.94 6.75
N GLU A 682 -26.18 -23.45 6.76
CA GLU A 682 -26.51 -24.78 7.31
C GLU A 682 -25.99 -25.91 6.45
N GLU A 683 -26.21 -25.84 5.14
CA GLU A 683 -25.69 -26.80 4.17
C GLU A 683 -24.15 -26.80 4.22
N TYR A 684 -23.55 -25.62 4.36
CA TYR A 684 -22.11 -25.49 4.54
C TYR A 684 -21.63 -26.23 5.80
N LEU A 685 -22.32 -26.05 6.93
CA LEU A 685 -22.03 -26.77 8.17
C LEU A 685 -22.28 -28.28 8.00
N MET A 686 -23.33 -28.70 7.29
CA MET A 686 -23.58 -30.12 7.02
C MET A 686 -22.48 -30.77 6.18
N LEU A 687 -22.04 -30.12 5.10
CA LEU A 687 -21.01 -30.65 4.21
C LEU A 687 -19.67 -30.84 4.95
N TYR A 688 -19.38 -29.96 5.92
CA TYR A 688 -18.20 -30.09 6.77
C TYR A 688 -18.30 -31.26 7.75
N SER A 689 -19.48 -31.49 8.33
CA SER A 689 -19.70 -32.57 9.31
C SER A 689 -19.48 -33.96 8.71
N GLN A 690 -19.77 -34.08 7.42
CA GLN A 690 -19.75 -35.34 6.67
C GLN A 690 -18.41 -35.63 6.02
N THR A 691 -17.45 -34.69 5.99
CA THR A 691 -16.15 -34.98 5.38
C THR A 691 -15.27 -35.72 6.42
N PRO A 692 -15.04 -37.04 6.29
CA PRO A 692 -14.14 -37.73 7.20
C PRO A 692 -12.75 -37.08 7.09
N PRO A 693 -12.01 -36.92 8.20
CA PRO A 693 -10.64 -36.45 8.14
C PRO A 693 -9.88 -37.38 7.19
N HIS A 694 -9.48 -36.84 6.04
CA HIS A 694 -8.68 -37.57 5.07
C HIS A 694 -7.32 -37.82 5.73
N ASP A 695 -7.22 -38.94 6.44
CA ASP A 695 -6.03 -39.30 7.18
C ASP A 695 -4.94 -39.66 6.16
N ALA A 696 -4.10 -38.67 5.82
CA ALA A 696 -3.07 -38.77 4.78
C ALA A 696 -1.95 -39.77 5.13
N ASN A 697 -2.07 -40.51 6.24
CA ASN A 697 -1.06 -41.44 6.73
C ASN A 697 -1.51 -42.92 6.82
N LEU A 698 -2.73 -43.29 6.45
CA LEU A 698 -3.14 -44.71 6.38
C LEU A 698 -2.71 -45.36 5.05
N ARG A 699 -1.39 -45.37 4.81
CA ARG A 699 -0.74 -46.39 3.97
C ARG A 699 0.00 -47.32 4.92
N HIS A 700 -0.71 -48.32 5.44
CA HIS A 700 -0.29 -49.72 5.53
C HIS A 700 -1.19 -50.46 6.54
N ASN A 701 -1.73 -51.59 6.06
CA ASN A 701 -2.46 -52.63 6.79
C ASN A 701 -3.92 -52.32 7.13
N HIS A 702 -4.83 -52.65 6.21
CA HIS A 702 -6.10 -53.33 6.56
C HIS A 702 -6.60 -54.13 5.37
N GLY A 703 -6.21 -55.41 5.31
CA GLY A 703 -7.07 -56.45 4.75
C GLY A 703 -8.00 -56.92 5.86
N ASN A 704 -9.31 -56.84 5.62
CA ASN A 704 -10.43 -57.45 6.37
C ASN A 704 -11.36 -56.60 7.24
N ASP A 705 -11.22 -55.27 7.37
CA ASP A 705 -12.22 -54.44 8.11
C ASP A 705 -13.22 -53.67 7.23
N LEU A 706 -13.28 -53.97 5.93
CA LEU A 706 -14.23 -53.32 5.00
C LEU A 706 -15.70 -53.78 5.17
N LEU A 707 -15.97 -54.81 5.97
CA LEU A 707 -17.33 -55.31 6.23
C LEU A 707 -17.95 -54.76 7.53
N ALA A 708 -17.17 -54.17 8.44
CA ALA A 708 -17.70 -53.55 9.66
C ALA A 708 -18.19 -52.11 9.45
N TRP A 709 -17.80 -51.46 8.35
CA TRP A 709 -18.19 -50.07 8.03
C TRP A 709 -19.60 -49.92 7.44
N GLN A 710 -20.26 -51.02 7.04
CA GLN A 710 -21.66 -51.01 6.59
C GLN A 710 -22.67 -51.15 7.73
N ALA A 711 -22.22 -51.37 8.98
CA ALA A 711 -23.05 -51.35 10.19
C ALA A 711 -22.86 -50.05 10.97
N GLY A 712 -22.71 -48.91 10.25
CA GLY A 712 -22.54 -47.60 10.86
C GLY A 712 -23.77 -47.15 11.66
N PRO A 713 -23.57 -46.36 12.73
CA PRO A 713 -24.67 -45.78 13.51
C PRO A 713 -25.59 -45.00 12.59
N GLY A 714 -26.90 -45.15 12.76
CA GLY A 714 -27.93 -44.60 11.87
C GLY A 714 -27.60 -43.17 11.47
N THR A 715 -27.60 -42.92 10.16
CA THR A 715 -27.46 -41.56 9.61
C THR A 715 -28.45 -40.65 10.33
N PRO A 716 -28.01 -39.59 11.02
CA PRO A 716 -28.92 -38.69 11.71
C PRO A 716 -29.97 -38.22 10.72
N THR A 717 -31.22 -38.24 11.15
CA THR A 717 -32.32 -37.82 10.28
C THR A 717 -32.13 -36.35 9.90
N GLU A 718 -32.56 -35.97 8.70
CA GLU A 718 -32.44 -34.59 8.20
C GLU A 718 -32.99 -33.54 9.19
N ASN A 719 -34.00 -33.93 9.98
CA ASN A 719 -34.59 -33.13 11.04
C ASN A 719 -33.69 -32.93 12.29
N GLU A 720 -32.92 -33.95 12.69
CA GLU A 720 -31.98 -33.84 13.83
C GLU A 720 -30.81 -32.92 13.49
N LEU A 721 -30.31 -33.01 12.25
CA LEU A 721 -29.30 -32.09 11.73
C LEU A 721 -29.84 -30.66 11.65
N ALA A 722 -31.04 -30.45 11.09
CA ALA A 722 -31.65 -29.12 11.01
C ALA A 722 -31.85 -28.46 12.38
N THR A 723 -32.25 -29.24 13.40
CA THR A 723 -32.43 -28.75 14.77
C THR A 723 -31.10 -28.30 15.38
N THR A 724 -30.06 -29.13 15.24
CA THR A 724 -28.72 -28.82 15.75
C THR A 724 -28.16 -27.54 15.11
N HIS A 725 -28.30 -27.37 13.79
CA HIS A 725 -27.84 -26.16 13.08
C HIS A 725 -28.58 -24.89 13.50
N ASN A 726 -29.90 -24.96 13.70
CA ASN A 726 -30.67 -23.83 14.21
C ASN A 726 -30.22 -23.41 15.61
N GLU A 727 -29.88 -24.36 16.48
CA GLU A 727 -29.32 -24.07 17.80
C GLU A 727 -27.95 -23.35 17.70
N ILE A 728 -27.09 -23.77 16.76
CA ILE A 728 -25.81 -23.08 16.50
C ILE A 728 -26.05 -21.63 16.13
N LEU A 729 -26.93 -21.41 15.16
CA LEU A 729 -27.19 -20.09 14.61
C LEU A 729 -27.87 -19.19 15.62
N SER A 730 -28.85 -19.70 16.36
CA SER A 730 -29.48 -18.98 17.47
C SER A 730 -28.46 -18.56 18.51
N ALA A 731 -27.55 -19.46 18.92
CA ALA A 731 -26.49 -19.12 19.87
C ALA A 731 -25.56 -18.03 19.34
N VAL A 732 -25.21 -18.07 18.04
CA VAL A 732 -24.40 -17.04 17.39
C VAL A 732 -25.14 -15.72 17.36
N PHE A 733 -26.34 -15.67 16.79
CA PHE A 733 -27.08 -14.43 16.57
C PHE A 733 -27.51 -13.77 17.87
N HIS A 734 -27.92 -14.52 18.89
CA HIS A 734 -28.20 -13.94 20.21
C HIS A 734 -26.97 -13.27 20.83
N LYS A 735 -25.78 -13.86 20.67
CA LYS A 735 -24.54 -13.24 21.14
C LYS A 735 -24.16 -12.01 20.32
N LEU A 736 -24.35 -12.09 19.00
CA LEU A 736 -24.15 -10.97 18.10
C LEU A 736 -25.14 -9.83 18.38
N ALA A 737 -26.37 -10.11 18.81
CA ALA A 737 -27.36 -9.10 19.19
C ALA A 737 -26.95 -8.29 20.43
N VAL A 738 -26.18 -8.89 21.35
CA VAL A 738 -25.56 -8.17 22.48
C VAL A 738 -24.48 -7.22 21.97
N THR A 739 -23.81 -7.54 20.86
CA THR A 739 -22.83 -6.66 20.22
C THR A 739 -23.53 -5.63 19.32
N LYS A 740 -23.08 -4.36 19.34
CA LYS A 740 -23.70 -3.27 18.56
C LYS A 740 -23.29 -3.30 17.08
N ILE A 741 -23.65 -4.37 16.37
CA ILE A 741 -23.33 -4.56 14.95
C ILE A 741 -24.11 -3.58 14.10
N GLU A 742 -23.40 -2.80 13.28
CA GLU A 742 -23.97 -1.86 12.32
C GLU A 742 -23.94 -2.40 10.89
N SER A 743 -23.08 -3.38 10.60
CA SER A 743 -22.92 -3.95 9.25
C SER A 743 -22.71 -5.45 9.31
N LEU A 744 -23.46 -6.20 8.49
CA LEU A 744 -23.36 -7.64 8.36
C LEU A 744 -23.17 -8.02 6.89
N GLU A 745 -22.17 -8.84 6.61
CA GLU A 745 -21.87 -9.33 5.26
C GLU A 745 -21.74 -10.86 5.24
N TYR A 746 -22.47 -11.49 4.32
CA TYR A 746 -22.32 -12.90 3.95
C TYR A 746 -21.50 -13.00 2.68
N HIS A 747 -20.26 -13.44 2.80
CA HIS A 747 -19.34 -13.60 1.68
C HIS A 747 -19.37 -15.03 1.15
N ARG A 748 -19.85 -15.21 -0.09
CA ARG A 748 -20.00 -16.52 -0.77
C ARG A 748 -20.83 -17.55 0.00
N LEU A 749 -21.85 -17.07 0.72
CA LEU A 749 -22.82 -17.91 1.43
C LEU A 749 -24.22 -17.35 1.17
N TRP A 750 -25.21 -18.23 1.17
CA TRP A 750 -26.62 -17.84 1.16
C TRP A 750 -27.17 -17.73 2.58
N ILE A 751 -28.06 -16.77 2.79
CA ILE A 751 -28.98 -16.76 3.94
C ILE A 751 -30.18 -17.62 3.54
N SER A 752 -30.43 -18.69 4.29
CA SER A 752 -31.65 -19.48 4.13
C SER A 752 -32.87 -18.69 4.59
N THR A 753 -34.04 -19.03 4.05
CA THR A 753 -35.32 -18.49 4.53
C THR A 753 -35.58 -18.82 5.99
N ARG A 754 -35.03 -19.93 6.49
CA ARG A 754 -35.17 -20.35 7.89
C ARG A 754 -34.41 -19.44 8.85
N ASN A 755 -33.30 -18.83 8.42
CA ASN A 755 -32.45 -18.03 9.29
C ASN A 755 -32.68 -16.53 9.23
N CYS A 756 -33.43 -16.06 8.23
CA CYS A 756 -33.63 -14.63 8.04
C CYS A 756 -34.25 -13.97 9.29
N HIS A 757 -35.03 -14.71 10.08
CA HIS A 757 -35.66 -14.23 11.32
C HIS A 757 -34.67 -13.70 12.36
N PHE A 758 -33.44 -14.20 12.41
CA PHE A 758 -32.40 -13.71 13.32
C PHE A 758 -31.97 -12.27 13.03
N LEU A 759 -32.14 -11.80 11.79
CA LEU A 759 -31.80 -10.41 11.42
C LEU A 759 -32.64 -9.39 12.22
N ARG A 760 -33.86 -9.77 12.63
CA ARG A 760 -34.75 -8.92 13.43
C ARG A 760 -34.17 -8.64 14.82
N GLU A 761 -33.31 -9.53 15.32
CA GLU A 761 -32.65 -9.40 16.63
C GLU A 761 -31.44 -8.47 16.60
N LEU A 762 -31.10 -7.91 15.44
CA LEU A 762 -30.00 -6.95 15.27
C LEU A 762 -30.54 -5.52 15.06
N PRO A 763 -31.13 -4.86 16.09
CA PRO A 763 -31.79 -3.56 15.93
C PRO A 763 -30.82 -2.41 15.58
N GLY A 764 -29.51 -2.63 15.71
CA GLY A 764 -28.46 -1.69 15.31
C GLY A 764 -28.00 -1.84 13.85
N LEU A 765 -28.45 -2.89 13.14
CA LEU A 765 -27.96 -3.23 11.81
C LEU A 765 -28.42 -2.19 10.79
N LYS A 766 -27.46 -1.51 10.15
CA LYS A 766 -27.68 -0.48 9.12
C LYS A 766 -27.35 -0.99 7.73
N ASN A 767 -26.33 -1.84 7.59
CA ASN A 767 -25.88 -2.35 6.30
C ASN A 767 -25.99 -3.87 6.29
N LEU A 768 -26.68 -4.43 5.30
CA LEU A 768 -26.73 -5.87 5.06
C LEU A 768 -26.29 -6.17 3.64
N THR A 769 -25.30 -7.04 3.50
CA THR A 769 -24.88 -7.61 2.22
C THR A 769 -24.98 -9.11 2.29
N ALA A 770 -25.95 -9.69 1.60
CA ALA A 770 -26.14 -11.12 1.61
C ALA A 770 -26.93 -11.60 0.39
N CYS A 771 -26.55 -12.75 -0.15
CA CYS A 771 -27.41 -13.47 -1.08
C CYS A 771 -28.44 -14.28 -0.28
N VAL A 772 -29.69 -14.32 -0.71
CA VAL A 772 -30.77 -15.05 -0.06
C VAL A 772 -31.17 -16.23 -0.95
N GLU A 773 -31.35 -17.40 -0.34
CA GLU A 773 -31.73 -18.64 -1.03
C GLU A 773 -33.12 -18.56 -1.68
N ASP A 774 -34.08 -17.89 -1.03
CA ASP A 774 -35.35 -17.55 -1.65
C ASP A 774 -35.84 -16.19 -1.14
N LEU A 775 -35.96 -15.23 -2.05
CA LEU A 775 -36.31 -13.87 -1.72
C LEU A 775 -37.84 -13.70 -1.62
N THR A 776 -38.37 -13.85 -0.41
CA THR A 776 -39.82 -13.76 -0.12
C THR A 776 -40.18 -12.53 0.73
N ASN A 777 -41.49 -12.29 0.94
CA ASN A 777 -41.97 -11.24 1.87
C ASN A 777 -41.42 -11.43 3.28
N GLU A 778 -41.27 -12.68 3.70
CA GLU A 778 -40.82 -13.05 5.04
C GLU A 778 -39.37 -12.60 5.26
N THR A 779 -38.52 -12.76 4.24
CA THR A 779 -37.13 -12.27 4.26
C THR A 779 -37.09 -10.76 4.57
N PHE A 780 -37.90 -9.96 3.88
CA PHE A 780 -37.98 -8.51 4.14
C PHE A 780 -38.62 -8.18 5.48
N ALA A 781 -39.62 -8.95 5.92
CA ALA A 781 -40.27 -8.77 7.22
C ALA A 781 -39.34 -9.06 8.40
N CYS A 782 -38.27 -9.83 8.17
CA CYS A 782 -37.26 -10.12 9.18
C CYS A 782 -36.14 -9.07 9.25
N LEU A 783 -36.09 -8.11 8.32
CA LEU A 783 -35.10 -7.03 8.36
C LEU A 783 -35.42 -6.01 9.46
N PRO A 784 -34.42 -5.52 10.20
CA PRO A 784 -34.63 -4.48 11.19
C PRO A 784 -34.92 -3.12 10.52
N LYS A 785 -35.73 -2.28 11.16
CA LYS A 785 -36.12 -0.96 10.63
C LYS A 785 -34.95 0.03 10.49
N SER A 786 -33.81 -0.27 11.10
CA SER A 786 -32.57 0.51 11.05
C SER A 786 -31.79 0.36 9.73
N ILE A 787 -32.15 -0.59 8.86
CA ILE A 787 -31.45 -0.84 7.59
C ILE A 787 -31.47 0.42 6.71
N ARG A 788 -30.29 0.82 6.25
CA ARG A 788 -30.00 1.92 5.32
C ARG A 788 -29.44 1.44 3.99
N LEU A 789 -28.62 0.38 4.00
CA LEU A 789 -28.12 -0.27 2.79
C LEU A 789 -28.51 -1.74 2.81
N LEU A 790 -29.16 -2.19 1.73
CA LEU A 790 -29.51 -3.58 1.52
C LEU A 790 -28.98 -4.04 0.16
N ASN A 791 -27.99 -4.92 0.20
CA ASN A 791 -27.46 -5.60 -0.96
C ASN A 791 -27.89 -7.07 -0.94
N ILE A 792 -28.77 -7.41 -1.87
CA ILE A 792 -29.30 -8.76 -2.08
C ILE A 792 -29.01 -9.27 -3.49
N SER A 793 -28.02 -8.68 -4.17
CA SER A 793 -27.51 -9.23 -5.43
C SER A 793 -27.05 -10.68 -5.25
N GLY A 794 -27.25 -11.51 -6.26
CA GLY A 794 -26.99 -12.95 -6.24
C GLY A 794 -28.01 -13.78 -5.46
N SER A 795 -29.13 -13.20 -5.03
CA SER A 795 -30.25 -13.93 -4.41
C SER A 795 -31.09 -14.64 -5.47
N TYR A 796 -31.62 -15.81 -5.14
CA TYR A 796 -32.57 -16.50 -6.01
C TYR A 796 -33.98 -15.92 -5.83
N ILE A 797 -34.67 -15.73 -6.95
CA ILE A 797 -36.02 -15.18 -6.99
C ILE A 797 -36.89 -16.18 -7.77
N ASN A 798 -37.80 -16.86 -7.08
CA ASN A 798 -38.74 -17.75 -7.72
C ASN A 798 -39.70 -16.95 -8.61
N ASN A 799 -39.55 -17.05 -9.93
CA ASN A 799 -40.42 -16.36 -10.90
C ASN A 799 -41.56 -17.28 -11.43
N GLY A 800 -41.67 -18.51 -10.92
CA GLY A 800 -42.50 -19.59 -11.48
C GLY A 800 -44.00 -19.55 -11.19
N ASP A 801 -44.46 -18.84 -10.15
CA ASP A 801 -45.88 -18.82 -9.76
C ASP A 801 -46.55 -17.49 -10.14
N TRP A 802 -47.26 -17.48 -11.26
CA TRP A 802 -47.68 -16.27 -12.00
C TRP A 802 -48.90 -15.54 -11.43
N GLU A 803 -49.64 -16.10 -10.47
CA GLU A 803 -50.96 -15.58 -10.08
C GLU A 803 -51.10 -15.09 -8.62
N ILE A 804 -50.14 -15.35 -7.72
CA ILE A 804 -50.30 -15.07 -6.26
C ILE A 804 -49.37 -13.94 -5.74
N GLU A 805 -48.40 -13.48 -6.53
CA GLU A 805 -47.30 -12.60 -6.08
C GLU A 805 -47.55 -11.10 -5.81
N PRO A 806 -48.66 -10.40 -6.17
CA PRO A 806 -48.73 -8.95 -5.93
C PRO A 806 -48.72 -8.53 -4.44
N LEU A 807 -48.97 -9.47 -3.51
CA LEU A 807 -49.03 -9.22 -2.06
C LEU A 807 -47.69 -9.47 -1.33
N SER A 808 -46.68 -10.05 -1.99
CA SER A 808 -45.52 -10.67 -1.34
C SER A 808 -44.28 -9.77 -1.14
N LEU A 809 -44.35 -8.46 -1.37
CA LEU A 809 -43.23 -7.53 -1.10
C LEU A 809 -43.62 -6.31 -0.26
N ASN A 810 -44.80 -6.31 0.34
CA ASN A 810 -45.25 -5.20 1.18
C ASN A 810 -44.32 -4.92 2.36
N ALA A 811 -43.61 -5.93 2.87
CA ALA A 811 -42.64 -5.75 3.94
C ALA A 811 -41.47 -4.83 3.54
N LEU A 812 -41.07 -4.80 2.26
CA LEU A 812 -39.99 -3.92 1.78
C LEU A 812 -40.36 -2.43 1.92
N LYS A 813 -41.63 -2.07 1.68
CA LYS A 813 -42.15 -0.71 1.90
C LYS A 813 -42.06 -0.27 3.37
N THR A 814 -41.95 -1.21 4.31
CA THR A 814 -41.95 -0.93 5.74
C THR A 814 -40.57 -0.59 6.32
N LEU A 815 -39.52 -0.53 5.49
CA LEU A 815 -38.16 -0.14 5.90
C LEU A 815 -37.98 1.38 5.74
N PRO A 816 -38.19 2.18 6.80
CA PRO A 816 -38.29 3.64 6.68
C PRO A 816 -36.94 4.34 6.43
N ASN A 817 -35.83 3.62 6.61
CA ASN A 817 -34.48 4.19 6.55
C ASN A 817 -33.67 3.68 5.34
N LEU A 818 -34.24 2.84 4.47
CA LEU A 818 -33.53 2.24 3.35
C LEU A 818 -33.20 3.30 2.30
N GLU A 819 -31.92 3.67 2.19
CA GLU A 819 -31.39 4.69 1.27
C GLU A 819 -30.78 4.06 0.01
N VAL A 820 -30.08 2.93 0.16
CA VAL A 820 -29.34 2.25 -0.92
C VAL A 820 -29.88 0.84 -1.08
N PHE A 821 -30.31 0.49 -2.29
CA PHE A 821 -30.78 -0.85 -2.61
C PHE A 821 -30.01 -1.43 -3.80
N ILE A 822 -29.41 -2.60 -3.60
CA ILE A 822 -28.58 -3.29 -4.60
C ILE A 822 -29.21 -4.66 -4.90
N ILE A 823 -29.53 -4.89 -6.16
CA ILE A 823 -30.27 -6.06 -6.67
C ILE A 823 -29.65 -6.58 -7.96
N ASP A 824 -30.01 -7.79 -8.38
CA ASP A 824 -29.72 -8.29 -9.72
C ASP A 824 -30.85 -7.97 -10.71
N ASP A 825 -30.54 -8.04 -12.01
CA ASP A 825 -31.49 -7.91 -13.13
C ASP A 825 -32.71 -8.84 -13.03
N ASP A 826 -32.55 -10.02 -12.41
CA ASP A 826 -33.65 -10.97 -12.19
C ASP A 826 -34.77 -10.39 -11.32
N PHE A 827 -34.47 -9.41 -10.46
CA PHE A 827 -35.47 -8.67 -9.69
C PHE A 827 -36.34 -7.81 -10.60
N LEU A 828 -35.77 -7.29 -11.70
CA LEU A 828 -36.44 -6.41 -12.67
C LEU A 828 -37.26 -7.15 -13.73
N LYS A 829 -37.15 -8.49 -13.84
CA LYS A 829 -38.03 -9.29 -14.70
C LYS A 829 -39.52 -9.02 -14.44
N LYS A 830 -39.86 -8.68 -13.19
CA LYS A 830 -41.18 -8.16 -12.80
C LYS A 830 -41.01 -6.73 -12.29
N PRO A 831 -40.96 -5.72 -13.18
CA PRO A 831 -40.61 -4.35 -12.80
C PRO A 831 -41.63 -3.69 -11.86
N ALA A 832 -42.86 -4.21 -11.79
CA ALA A 832 -43.85 -3.83 -10.79
C ALA A 832 -43.30 -3.98 -9.35
N ARG A 833 -42.29 -4.84 -9.12
CA ARG A 833 -41.59 -4.98 -7.84
C ARG A 833 -40.93 -3.67 -7.37
N LEU A 834 -40.53 -2.79 -8.29
CA LEU A 834 -39.99 -1.45 -7.96
C LEU A 834 -41.01 -0.56 -7.24
N SER A 835 -42.31 -0.75 -7.50
CA SER A 835 -43.36 0.00 -6.80
C SER A 835 -43.47 -0.35 -5.31
N PHE A 836 -42.74 -1.37 -4.85
CA PHE A 836 -42.62 -1.76 -3.44
C PHE A 836 -41.38 -1.20 -2.73
N LEU A 837 -40.55 -0.41 -3.42
CA LEU A 837 -39.48 0.31 -2.76
C LEU A 837 -40.05 1.40 -1.85
N PRO A 838 -39.52 1.55 -0.63
CA PRO A 838 -39.94 2.65 0.22
C PRO A 838 -39.52 3.99 -0.41
N PRO A 839 -40.29 5.07 -0.21
CA PRO A 839 -39.99 6.37 -0.83
C PRO A 839 -38.65 7.01 -0.41
N CYS A 840 -37.95 6.44 0.58
CA CYS A 840 -36.65 6.90 1.05
C CYS A 840 -35.46 6.31 0.29
N VAL A 841 -35.68 5.38 -0.65
CA VAL A 841 -34.60 4.85 -1.50
C VAL A 841 -34.13 5.95 -2.44
N GLU A 842 -32.86 6.35 -2.29
CA GLU A 842 -32.21 7.38 -3.10
C GLU A 842 -31.36 6.76 -4.21
N ILE A 843 -30.72 5.62 -3.93
CA ILE A 843 -29.79 4.95 -4.83
C ILE A 843 -30.26 3.53 -5.13
N LEU A 844 -30.44 3.23 -6.40
CA LEU A 844 -30.67 1.88 -6.90
C LEU A 844 -29.46 1.41 -7.72
N VAL A 845 -28.96 0.23 -7.40
CA VAL A 845 -27.91 -0.44 -8.18
C VAL A 845 -28.46 -1.77 -8.69
N VAL A 846 -28.37 -1.95 -10.00
CA VAL A 846 -28.76 -3.18 -10.69
C VAL A 846 -27.49 -3.86 -11.17
N MET A 847 -27.14 -4.97 -10.54
CA MET A 847 -25.98 -5.79 -10.83
C MET A 847 -26.31 -6.84 -11.89
N ASN A 848 -25.28 -7.33 -12.57
CA ASN A 848 -25.36 -8.46 -13.51
C ASN A 848 -26.45 -8.28 -14.59
N CYS A 849 -26.61 -7.03 -15.05
CA CYS A 849 -27.63 -6.64 -16.02
C CYS A 849 -27.39 -7.29 -17.38
N LYS A 850 -28.42 -7.98 -17.90
CA LYS A 850 -28.40 -8.61 -19.23
C LYS A 850 -29.11 -7.75 -20.29
N LEU A 851 -29.63 -6.57 -19.90
CA LEU A 851 -30.38 -5.64 -20.74
C LEU A 851 -31.56 -6.29 -21.48
N ASN A 852 -32.24 -7.25 -20.85
CA ASN A 852 -33.43 -7.88 -21.41
C ASN A 852 -34.61 -6.91 -21.39
N VAL A 853 -35.43 -6.90 -22.45
CA VAL A 853 -36.63 -6.06 -22.50
C VAL A 853 -37.54 -6.40 -21.31
N ILE A 854 -37.86 -5.39 -20.53
CA ILE A 854 -38.72 -5.47 -19.35
C ILE A 854 -40.16 -5.22 -19.81
N ASP A 855 -41.09 -6.12 -19.43
CA ASP A 855 -42.53 -5.98 -19.70
C ASP A 855 -43.11 -4.77 -18.94
N GLY A 856 -43.14 -3.63 -19.63
CA GLY A 856 -43.62 -2.37 -19.06
C GLY A 856 -45.14 -2.26 -19.06
N LYS A 857 -45.73 -1.96 -17.91
CA LYS A 857 -47.10 -1.42 -17.83
C LYS A 857 -47.04 0.10 -17.93
N ILE A 858 -47.60 0.66 -18.99
CA ILE A 858 -47.77 2.11 -19.15
C ILE A 858 -48.65 2.63 -18.00
N GLY A 859 -48.17 3.67 -17.29
CA GLY A 859 -48.92 4.28 -16.17
C GLY A 859 -48.63 3.70 -14.78
N ALA A 860 -47.55 2.93 -14.59
CA ALA A 860 -47.13 2.48 -13.27
C ALA A 860 -46.71 3.66 -12.37
N ASN A 861 -46.87 3.48 -11.05
CA ASN A 861 -46.35 4.44 -10.07
C ASN A 861 -44.83 4.49 -10.15
N LYS A 862 -44.30 5.68 -10.46
CA LYS A 862 -42.86 5.89 -10.60
C LYS A 862 -42.19 6.14 -9.25
N ILE A 863 -41.07 5.48 -9.01
CA ILE A 863 -40.19 5.76 -7.88
C ILE A 863 -39.30 6.96 -8.19
N ARG A 864 -38.97 7.73 -7.16
CA ARG A 864 -38.10 8.91 -7.25
C ARG A 864 -36.73 8.54 -6.71
N LEU A 865 -35.81 8.23 -7.62
CA LEU A 865 -34.42 7.91 -7.30
C LEU A 865 -33.54 9.13 -7.60
N CYS A 866 -32.52 9.37 -6.77
CA CYS A 866 -31.49 10.37 -7.04
C CYS A 866 -30.40 9.78 -7.96
N LYS A 867 -30.01 8.52 -7.74
CA LYS A 867 -28.96 7.85 -8.51
C LYS A 867 -29.37 6.46 -8.97
N LEU A 868 -29.05 6.14 -10.22
CA LEU A 868 -29.25 4.83 -10.81
C LEU A 868 -27.94 4.30 -11.39
N TYR A 869 -27.50 3.14 -10.91
CA TYR A 869 -26.32 2.45 -11.43
C TYR A 869 -26.74 1.13 -12.06
N ILE A 870 -26.43 0.92 -13.34
CA ILE A 870 -26.69 -0.32 -14.07
C ILE A 870 -25.34 -0.95 -14.40
N SER A 871 -25.02 -2.08 -13.78
CA SER A 871 -23.79 -2.83 -14.01
C SER A 871 -24.05 -4.07 -14.86
N ALA A 872 -23.43 -4.11 -16.04
CA ALA A 872 -23.41 -5.23 -16.98
C ALA A 872 -22.04 -5.93 -17.00
N SER A 873 -21.35 -5.98 -15.86
CA SER A 873 -19.97 -6.50 -15.77
C SER A 873 -19.84 -8.03 -15.80
N PHE A 874 -20.94 -8.79 -15.67
CA PHE A 874 -20.94 -10.26 -15.55
C PHE A 874 -21.72 -10.95 -16.68
N VAL A 875 -21.26 -10.78 -17.92
CA VAL A 875 -21.71 -11.63 -19.05
C VAL A 875 -20.61 -12.68 -19.26
N ILE A 876 -20.88 -13.91 -18.81
CA ILE A 876 -19.93 -15.05 -18.77
C ILE A 876 -19.47 -15.49 -20.17
N ASN A 877 -20.08 -15.00 -21.24
CA ASN A 877 -19.69 -15.28 -22.61
C ASN A 877 -19.23 -13.99 -23.31
N ASP A 878 -18.02 -14.03 -23.87
CA ASP A 878 -17.23 -12.91 -24.43
C ASP A 878 -17.87 -12.10 -25.59
N ASP A 879 -19.11 -12.38 -26.01
CA ASP A 879 -19.50 -12.06 -27.40
C ASP A 879 -20.44 -10.87 -27.66
N GLU A 880 -20.86 -10.05 -26.69
CA GLU A 880 -21.48 -8.76 -27.03
C GLU A 880 -21.53 -7.83 -25.81
N ILE A 881 -20.50 -7.01 -25.59
CA ILE A 881 -20.65 -5.82 -24.73
C ILE A 881 -21.65 -4.92 -25.45
N ILE A 882 -22.86 -4.80 -24.91
CA ILE A 882 -23.89 -3.93 -25.47
C ILE A 882 -23.46 -2.49 -25.20
N GLU A 883 -23.02 -1.81 -26.25
CA GLU A 883 -22.64 -0.40 -26.19
C GLU A 883 -23.88 0.50 -26.00
N PRO A 884 -23.70 1.71 -25.42
CA PRO A 884 -24.74 2.72 -25.38
C PRO A 884 -25.33 3.00 -26.78
N HIS A 885 -26.60 3.40 -26.82
CA HIS A 885 -27.33 3.76 -28.06
C HIS A 885 -27.58 2.62 -29.05
N THR A 886 -27.46 1.36 -28.61
CA THR A 886 -28.02 0.23 -29.36
C THR A 886 -29.53 0.13 -29.11
N ILE A 887 -30.28 -0.47 -30.05
CA ILE A 887 -31.74 -0.66 -29.90
C ILE A 887 -32.08 -1.42 -28.61
N LYS A 888 -31.27 -2.43 -28.25
CA LYS A 888 -31.43 -3.20 -26.99
C LYS A 888 -31.24 -2.30 -25.77
N PHE A 889 -30.19 -1.48 -25.76
CA PHE A 889 -29.88 -0.54 -24.69
C PHE A 889 -31.02 0.48 -24.50
N ASP A 890 -31.44 1.15 -25.58
CA ASP A 890 -32.48 2.18 -25.52
C ASP A 890 -33.82 1.58 -25.07
N SER A 891 -34.19 0.41 -25.59
CA SER A 891 -35.42 -0.31 -25.19
C SER A 891 -35.41 -0.64 -23.71
N TYR A 892 -34.30 -1.16 -23.18
CA TYR A 892 -34.15 -1.49 -21.76
C TYR A 892 -34.36 -0.26 -20.86
N PHE A 893 -33.64 0.83 -21.13
CA PHE A 893 -33.74 2.05 -20.33
C PHE A 893 -35.13 2.68 -20.43
N MET A 894 -35.73 2.72 -21.61
CA MET A 894 -37.10 3.21 -21.78
C MET A 894 -38.08 2.39 -20.93
N SER A 895 -37.93 1.06 -20.87
CA SER A 895 -38.74 0.22 -19.98
C SER A 895 -38.51 0.49 -18.50
N ILE A 896 -37.26 0.67 -18.04
CA ILE A 896 -36.97 1.05 -16.64
C ILE A 896 -37.64 2.37 -16.28
N PHE A 897 -37.61 3.35 -17.19
CA PHE A 897 -38.17 4.67 -16.95
C PHE A 897 -39.71 4.74 -16.96
N ASN A 898 -40.39 3.62 -17.26
CA ASN A 898 -41.81 3.48 -16.94
C ASN A 898 -42.05 3.38 -15.42
N TYR A 899 -41.03 2.97 -14.67
CA TYR A 899 -41.07 2.77 -13.22
C TYR A 899 -40.18 3.75 -12.45
N VAL A 900 -39.20 4.37 -13.09
CA VAL A 900 -38.32 5.38 -12.49
C VAL A 900 -38.66 6.76 -13.05
N ASP A 901 -38.85 7.73 -12.16
CA ASP A 901 -39.07 9.13 -12.53
C ASP A 901 -37.76 9.79 -12.95
N ARG A 902 -37.64 10.15 -14.23
CA ARG A 902 -36.42 10.73 -14.81
C ARG A 902 -36.11 12.11 -14.27
N GLU A 903 -37.13 12.87 -13.87
CA GLU A 903 -36.96 14.26 -13.42
C GLU A 903 -36.22 14.35 -12.08
N TYR A 904 -36.17 13.25 -11.32
CA TYR A 904 -35.51 13.16 -10.02
C TYR A 904 -34.10 12.57 -10.09
N LEU A 905 -33.72 11.96 -11.23
CA LEU A 905 -32.39 11.37 -11.39
C LEU A 905 -31.34 12.47 -11.60
N GLU A 906 -30.40 12.57 -10.67
CA GLU A 906 -29.23 13.44 -10.77
C GLU A 906 -28.05 12.73 -11.46
N GLU A 907 -27.90 11.42 -11.22
CA GLU A 907 -26.82 10.61 -11.78
C GLU A 907 -27.35 9.30 -12.37
N LEU A 908 -26.91 9.01 -13.59
CA LEU A 908 -27.12 7.72 -14.25
C LEU A 908 -25.79 7.17 -14.73
N PHE A 909 -25.45 5.96 -14.28
CA PHE A 909 -24.25 5.25 -14.70
C PHE A 909 -24.58 3.91 -15.34
N TYR A 910 -23.92 3.64 -16.47
CA TYR A 910 -23.87 2.34 -17.10
C TYR A 910 -22.43 1.82 -17.02
N ILE A 911 -22.25 0.69 -16.34
CA ILE A 911 -20.93 0.13 -15.99
C ILE A 911 -20.78 -1.22 -16.70
N THR A 912 -19.68 -1.41 -17.39
CA THR A 912 -19.31 -2.68 -18.05
C THR A 912 -17.97 -3.16 -17.49
N SER A 913 -17.55 -4.38 -17.84
CA SER A 913 -16.25 -4.91 -17.41
C SER A 913 -15.03 -4.14 -17.97
N LYS A 914 -15.22 -3.32 -19.01
CA LYS A 914 -14.13 -2.57 -19.67
C LYS A 914 -14.26 -1.06 -19.52
N LYS A 915 -15.48 -0.55 -19.50
CA LYS A 915 -15.78 0.88 -19.56
C LYS A 915 -16.91 1.27 -18.64
N SER A 916 -16.91 2.53 -18.25
CA SER A 916 -17.99 3.14 -17.47
C SER A 916 -18.46 4.41 -18.15
N TYR A 917 -19.77 4.60 -18.19
CA TYR A 917 -20.44 5.70 -18.86
C TYR A 917 -21.32 6.45 -17.87
N GLN A 918 -21.09 7.74 -17.71
CA GLN A 918 -22.04 8.64 -17.07
C GLN A 918 -22.96 9.20 -18.13
N MET A 919 -24.27 9.13 -17.91
CA MET A 919 -25.27 9.52 -18.88
C MET A 919 -26.21 10.58 -18.33
N GLU A 920 -26.69 11.43 -19.24
CA GLU A 920 -27.71 12.42 -18.97
C GLU A 920 -29.10 11.72 -18.91
N PRO A 921 -29.80 11.66 -17.77
CA PRO A 921 -31.01 10.84 -17.61
C PRO A 921 -32.15 11.20 -18.57
N SER A 922 -32.24 12.47 -18.95
CA SER A 922 -33.28 12.99 -19.84
C SER A 922 -33.09 12.55 -21.30
N THR A 923 -31.84 12.44 -21.75
CA THR A 923 -31.49 12.20 -23.18
C THR A 923 -30.74 10.90 -23.43
N LEU A 924 -30.27 10.22 -22.38
CA LEU A 924 -29.34 9.10 -22.40
C LEU A 924 -28.00 9.38 -23.10
N ARG A 925 -27.67 10.64 -23.41
CA ARG A 925 -26.38 11.00 -24.00
C ARG A 925 -25.25 10.76 -23.00
N ILE A 926 -24.14 10.22 -23.50
CA ILE A 926 -22.92 10.05 -22.71
C ILE A 926 -22.35 11.43 -22.38
N VAL A 927 -22.22 11.73 -21.09
CA VAL A 927 -21.60 12.95 -20.56
C VAL A 927 -20.11 12.72 -20.36
N ASN A 928 -19.75 11.58 -19.75
CA ASN A 928 -18.36 11.19 -19.50
C ASN A 928 -18.17 9.69 -19.76
N GLU A 929 -16.97 9.32 -20.25
CA GLU A 929 -16.56 7.94 -20.52
C GLU A 929 -15.21 7.67 -19.87
N TRP A 930 -15.08 6.50 -19.22
CA TRP A 930 -13.82 6.05 -18.63
C TRP A 930 -13.45 4.64 -19.12
N ASN A 931 -12.18 4.45 -19.49
CA ASN A 931 -11.59 3.15 -19.91
C ASN A 931 -11.26 2.22 -18.74
N VAL A 932 -12.00 2.32 -17.64
CA VAL A 932 -11.85 1.49 -16.43
C VAL A 932 -13.22 1.21 -15.84
N GLU A 933 -13.35 0.05 -15.17
CA GLU A 933 -14.54 -0.27 -14.37
C GLU A 933 -14.67 0.74 -13.22
N TYR A 934 -15.88 1.26 -13.04
CA TYR A 934 -16.21 2.17 -11.94
C TYR A 934 -16.45 1.35 -10.68
N ASP A 935 -15.56 1.51 -9.69
CA ASP A 935 -15.63 0.75 -8.46
C ASP A 935 -16.68 1.37 -7.52
N LEU A 936 -17.78 0.64 -7.29
CA LEU A 936 -18.87 1.05 -6.39
C LEU A 936 -18.58 0.73 -4.90
N GLY A 937 -17.36 0.28 -4.59
CA GLY A 937 -16.99 -0.23 -3.25
C GLY A 937 -17.69 -1.53 -2.89
N ILE A 938 -18.40 -2.15 -3.85
CA ILE A 938 -19.09 -3.43 -3.66
C ILE A 938 -18.09 -4.53 -3.96
N ALA A 939 -17.71 -5.32 -2.94
CA ALA A 939 -16.96 -6.54 -3.17
C ALA A 939 -17.80 -7.45 -4.09
N ASN A 940 -17.24 -7.84 -5.25
CA ASN A 940 -17.86 -8.83 -6.12
C ASN A 940 -17.98 -10.15 -5.35
N ASN A 941 -19.18 -10.43 -4.86
CA ASN A 941 -19.54 -11.64 -4.11
C ASN A 941 -19.54 -12.87 -5.01
#